data_AF-A0A366H0J5-F1
#
_entry.id   AF-A0A366H0J5-F1
#
_cell.length_a   1.000
_cell.length_b   1.000
_cell.length_c   1.000
_cell.angle_alpha   90.00
_cell.angle_beta   90.00
_cell.angle_gamma   90.00
#
_symmetry.space_group_name_H-M   'P 1'
#
loop_
_entity.id
_entity.type
_entity.pdbx_description
1 polymer ?
#
loop_
_entity_poly.entity_id
_entity_poly.type
_entity_poly.pdbx_seq_one_letter_code
_entity_poly.pdbx_strand_id
1 'polypeptide(L)'
;MKPEHADQTPSQGLPARLLVVDDEPRLLSSLASLLRSQGYEVTEAEGGERACELIDQQSFDLALLDLRMPGVDGFDVMAELTDKQPDCGTIVVSGESSFAAVSRALRRGALDYIRKPFDPEELLATVESVINKQSLMRAHEHIQVRLEKSEALHRYIVNTSPDIVFMLDEEGYICFINSKVESLLGYQPEELCGQHFRQILDDRDVSKGTYALKGANITADNPRTLEVRLKTRGSQQATRHFEITAFPIDPQTWPHTGDSQIGATPKSARYYGTARDVTERKEAEAFINFQAYHDLLTRLPNRALFKDRLELAIAQARRGNEKLAVMFLDLDRFKIINDTLGHAMGDRLLQAVTQRLEKCLRKGDTLSRFGGDEFTLLLPAIHDSDDARQIARKLIRALQAPFQLGEHEVFVGVSIGIAVYPEAGENLDQLIQSADIAMYHVKGRGKDGYRFYSQTMSVDTANRLSLERDLRLALERDELRVFYQPQVCSRSNRIVGLEALVRWQHPERGLLYPGDFLALAEETKLIVQLSEWVMDRAFRDVGDWIRNGHPDLRLAVNLSPIQVEHPRFVDNLVRRMTKQDFPPDNLEIEITENVIMSDLDQISHKLRELATVGVRIAIDDFGTGYSSLNYLHRLPIHTLKVDQSFVRAIRSGEDGACIVNAIVAMAHGLKLEIVAEGVETDEQLSYLRNLGCHQVQGFFYGPARPAEEVFKALEERSVKAASF
;
A
#
# COMPACT_ATOMS: atom_id res chain seq x y z
N MET A 1 40.98 22.09 15.45
CA MET A 1 41.81 22.26 16.67
C MET A 1 43.21 21.78 16.31
N LYS A 2 44.20 22.68 16.28
CA LYS A 2 45.58 22.34 15.89
C LYS A 2 46.18 21.34 16.89
N PRO A 3 46.92 20.31 16.45
CA PRO A 3 47.69 19.50 17.37
C PRO A 3 48.94 20.30 17.78
N GLU A 4 49.08 20.57 19.07
CA GLU A 4 50.33 21.05 19.66
C GLU A 4 51.38 19.94 19.51
N HIS A 5 52.24 20.08 18.50
CA HIS A 5 53.54 19.42 18.52
C HIS A 5 54.38 20.07 19.63
N ALA A 6 54.26 19.52 20.84
CA ALA A 6 55.27 19.69 21.87
C ALA A 6 56.44 18.77 21.51
N ASP A 7 57.30 19.28 20.62
CA ASP A 7 58.64 18.78 20.38
C ASP A 7 59.44 19.08 21.66
N GLN A 8 59.28 18.23 22.68
CA GLN A 8 60.11 18.26 23.88
C GLN A 8 61.43 17.61 23.52
N THR A 9 62.36 18.46 23.09
CA THR A 9 63.81 18.25 23.24
C THR A 9 64.09 17.62 24.61
N PRO A 10 65.06 16.68 24.72
CA PRO A 10 65.34 15.99 25.97
C PRO A 10 65.60 17.04 27.05
N SER A 11 64.79 16.99 28.10
CA SER A 11 64.90 17.85 29.27
C SER A 11 66.37 17.99 29.65
N GLN A 12 66.90 19.22 29.60
CA GLN A 12 67.99 19.58 30.49
C GLN A 12 67.44 19.39 31.90
N GLY A 13 67.73 18.21 32.45
CA GLY A 13 67.04 17.66 33.62
C GLY A 13 67.22 18.57 34.81
N LEU A 14 66.14 18.74 35.57
CA LEU A 14 66.23 19.17 36.95
C LEU A 14 67.30 18.33 37.65
N PRO A 15 68.16 18.93 38.49
CA PRO A 15 69.19 18.18 39.20
C PRO A 15 68.53 17.07 40.00
N ALA A 16 69.00 15.82 39.87
CA ALA A 16 68.44 14.70 40.61
C ALA A 16 68.49 15.01 42.12
N ARG A 17 67.41 14.69 42.84
CA ARG A 17 67.28 14.97 44.27
C ARG A 17 67.81 13.81 45.08
N LEU A 18 68.89 14.05 45.82
CA LEU A 18 69.59 13.06 46.60
C LEU A 18 69.34 13.28 48.09
N LEU A 19 68.99 12.22 48.80
CA LEU A 19 68.98 12.18 50.27
C LEU A 19 70.28 11.56 50.76
N VAL A 20 71.06 12.25 51.58
CA VAL A 20 72.27 11.70 52.20
C VAL A 20 72.03 11.61 53.70
N VAL A 21 72.18 10.42 54.26
CA VAL A 21 71.88 10.12 55.66
C VAL A 21 73.10 9.50 56.33
N ASP A 22 73.59 10.18 57.35
CA ASP A 22 74.75 9.75 58.14
C ASP A 22 74.64 10.36 59.56
N ASP A 23 75.10 9.64 60.59
CA ASP A 23 75.10 10.14 61.96
C ASP A 23 76.39 10.89 62.32
N GLU A 24 77.42 10.84 61.46
CA GLU A 24 78.66 11.61 61.61
C GLU A 24 78.59 12.93 60.83
N PRO A 25 78.45 14.12 61.49
CA PRO A 25 78.19 15.39 60.80
C PRO A 25 79.31 15.80 59.83
N ARG A 26 80.55 15.42 60.13
CA ARG A 26 81.71 15.70 59.27
C ARG A 26 81.65 14.93 57.96
N LEU A 27 81.23 13.66 58.03
CA LEU A 27 81.14 12.80 56.86
C LEU A 27 79.92 13.19 56.02
N LEU A 28 78.79 13.46 56.67
CA LEU A 28 77.56 13.97 56.05
C LEU A 28 77.83 15.23 55.20
N SER A 29 78.44 16.26 55.80
CA SER A 29 78.74 17.50 55.09
C SER A 29 79.78 17.31 53.99
N SER A 30 80.74 16.40 54.16
CA SER A 30 81.74 16.08 53.12
C SER A 30 81.09 15.38 51.91
N LEU A 31 80.25 14.38 52.15
CA LEU A 31 79.48 13.68 51.11
C LEU A 31 78.55 14.63 50.36
N ALA A 32 77.82 15.46 51.11
CA ALA A 32 76.91 16.43 50.53
C ALA A 32 77.65 17.48 49.70
N SER A 33 78.81 17.97 50.15
CA SER A 33 79.63 18.89 49.37
C SER A 33 80.15 18.25 48.08
N LEU A 34 80.57 16.98 48.13
CA LEU A 34 81.04 16.24 46.95
C LEU A 34 79.92 16.07 45.91
N LEU A 35 78.73 15.64 46.34
CA LEU A 35 77.59 15.44 45.44
C LEU A 35 77.05 16.77 44.89
N ARG A 36 77.00 17.83 45.72
CA ARG A 36 76.63 19.18 45.24
C ARG A 36 77.62 19.72 44.20
N SER A 37 78.91 19.39 44.30
CA SER A 37 79.91 19.79 43.30
C SER A 37 79.67 19.19 41.92
N GLN A 38 78.95 18.06 41.84
CA GLN A 38 78.54 17.41 40.60
C GLN A 38 77.16 17.87 40.09
N GLY A 39 76.57 18.88 40.73
CA GLY A 39 75.30 19.46 40.30
C GLY A 39 74.04 18.74 40.81
N TYR A 40 74.17 17.83 41.78
CA TYR A 40 73.01 17.18 42.43
C TYR A 40 72.36 18.08 43.49
N GLU A 41 71.03 17.97 43.63
CA GLU A 41 70.30 18.64 44.71
C GLU A 41 70.30 17.74 45.95
N VAL A 42 71.16 18.07 46.92
CA VAL A 42 71.41 17.20 48.08
C VAL A 42 70.72 17.71 49.34
N THR A 43 69.85 16.88 49.91
CA THR A 43 69.29 17.05 51.25
C THR A 43 70.09 16.22 52.26
N GLU A 44 70.57 16.86 53.32
CA GLU A 44 71.31 16.22 54.42
C GLU A 44 70.34 15.82 55.54
N ALA A 45 70.50 14.61 56.07
CA ALA A 45 69.81 14.12 57.25
C ALA A 45 70.81 13.57 58.28
N GLU A 46 70.88 14.21 59.45
CA GLU A 46 71.70 13.76 60.57
C GLU A 46 70.95 12.65 61.33
N GLY A 47 71.26 11.40 61.00
CA GLY A 47 70.61 10.20 61.56
C GLY A 47 69.26 9.80 60.92
N GLY A 48 68.78 8.61 61.26
CA GLY A 48 67.61 7.97 60.62
C GLY A 48 66.26 8.63 60.93
N GLU A 49 66.06 9.20 62.12
CA GLU A 49 64.79 9.89 62.47
C GLU A 49 64.53 11.08 61.54
N ARG A 50 65.58 11.89 61.30
CA ARG A 50 65.48 13.04 60.40
C ARG A 50 65.28 12.63 58.95
N ALA A 51 65.85 11.49 58.53
CA ALA A 51 65.65 10.95 57.20
C ALA A 51 64.18 10.57 56.95
N CYS A 52 63.54 9.86 57.88
CA CYS A 52 62.13 9.49 57.77
C CYS A 52 61.22 10.74 57.70
N GLU A 53 61.47 11.76 58.52
CA GLU A 53 60.73 13.04 58.43
C GLU A 53 60.85 13.70 57.05
N LEU A 54 62.04 13.64 56.44
CA LEU A 54 62.29 14.24 55.13
C LEU A 54 61.66 13.44 53.99
N ILE A 55 61.62 12.11 54.08
CA ILE A 55 60.93 11.22 53.13
C ILE A 55 59.43 11.53 53.08
N ASP A 56 58.83 11.94 54.20
CA ASP A 56 57.43 12.38 54.23
C ASP A 56 57.19 13.75 53.60
N GLN A 57 58.21 14.60 53.59
CA GLN A 57 58.09 16.00 53.15
C GLN A 57 58.42 16.20 51.68
N GLN A 58 59.29 15.36 51.11
CA GLN A 58 59.76 15.51 49.74
C GLN A 58 60.18 14.17 49.11
N SER A 59 60.03 14.07 47.79
CA SER A 59 60.41 12.91 47.00
C SER A 59 61.87 12.96 46.55
N PHE A 60 62.59 11.85 46.67
CA PHE A 60 63.98 11.73 46.26
C PHE A 60 64.15 10.77 45.08
N ASP A 61 65.15 11.02 44.24
CA ASP A 61 65.53 10.13 43.14
C ASP A 61 66.52 9.05 43.61
N LEU A 62 67.35 9.37 44.60
CA LEU A 62 68.33 8.47 45.17
C LEU A 62 68.60 8.80 46.65
N ALA A 63 68.73 7.78 47.51
CA ALA A 63 69.13 7.90 48.90
C ALA A 63 70.46 7.19 49.16
N LEU A 64 71.43 7.88 49.77
CA LEU A 64 72.67 7.33 50.31
C LEU A 64 72.52 7.17 51.81
N LEU A 65 72.55 5.94 52.32
CA LEU A 65 72.18 5.63 53.70
C LEU A 65 73.34 4.96 54.45
N ASP A 66 73.75 5.50 55.60
CA ASP A 66 74.52 4.71 56.57
C ASP A 66 73.62 3.67 57.26
N LEU A 67 74.18 2.49 57.54
CA LEU A 67 73.50 1.41 58.24
C LEU A 67 73.51 1.58 59.76
N ARG A 68 74.58 2.15 60.34
CA ARG A 68 74.74 2.24 61.80
C ARG A 68 74.49 3.64 62.29
N MET A 69 73.23 3.93 62.59
CA MET A 69 72.84 5.20 63.20
C MET A 69 72.11 4.94 64.53
N PRO A 70 72.28 5.78 65.56
CA PRO A 70 71.58 5.63 66.83
C PRO A 70 70.08 5.92 66.66
N GLY A 71 69.24 5.13 67.35
CA GLY A 71 67.78 5.24 67.25
C GLY A 71 67.24 4.44 66.07
N VAL A 72 66.98 5.13 64.96
CA VAL A 72 66.50 4.53 63.70
C VAL A 72 67.72 4.15 62.84
N ASP A 73 67.86 2.85 62.55
CA ASP A 73 68.99 2.35 61.77
C ASP A 73 68.76 2.51 60.25
N GLY A 74 69.79 2.31 59.43
CA GLY A 74 69.66 2.49 57.98
C GLY A 74 68.71 1.49 57.31
N PHE A 75 68.46 0.32 57.92
CA PHE A 75 67.50 -0.65 57.39
C PHE A 75 66.06 -0.24 57.63
N ASP A 76 65.79 0.51 58.70
CA ASP A 76 64.47 1.08 58.98
C ASP A 76 64.14 2.19 57.98
N VAL A 77 65.10 3.07 57.67
CA VAL A 77 64.95 4.12 56.63
C VAL A 77 64.72 3.50 55.24
N MET A 78 65.40 2.40 54.91
CA MET A 78 65.15 1.66 53.66
C MET A 78 63.73 1.10 53.55
N ALA A 79 63.19 0.57 54.65
CA ALA A 79 61.82 0.06 54.67
C ALA A 79 60.82 1.19 54.41
N GLU A 80 61.05 2.36 55.02
CA GLU A 80 60.25 3.56 54.83
C GLU A 80 60.28 4.06 53.36
N LEU A 81 61.46 4.10 52.75
CA LEU A 81 61.62 4.43 51.33
C LEU A 81 60.88 3.45 50.42
N THR A 82 60.96 2.16 50.71
CA THR A 82 60.30 1.12 49.90
C THR A 82 58.78 1.24 49.95
N ASP A 83 58.21 1.61 51.09
CA ASP A 83 56.77 1.76 51.29
C ASP A 83 56.24 3.08 50.70
N LYS A 84 56.92 4.20 50.97
CA LYS A 84 56.44 5.54 50.63
C LYS A 84 56.94 6.07 49.29
N GLN A 85 58.14 5.65 48.85
CA GLN A 85 58.80 6.11 47.64
C GLN A 85 59.49 4.95 46.91
N PRO A 86 58.73 3.97 46.39
CA PRO A 86 59.30 2.77 45.74
C PRO A 86 60.18 3.09 44.52
N ASP A 87 59.99 4.27 43.94
CA ASP A 87 60.77 4.76 42.80
C ASP A 87 62.08 5.46 43.20
N CYS A 88 62.42 5.54 44.50
CA CYS A 88 63.67 6.10 44.99
C CYS A 88 64.77 5.03 45.01
N GLY A 89 65.87 5.25 44.26
CA GLY A 89 67.02 4.35 44.33
C GLY A 89 67.69 4.42 45.69
N THR A 90 68.22 3.30 46.21
CA THR A 90 68.94 3.31 47.49
C THR A 90 70.36 2.77 47.34
N ILE A 91 71.35 3.53 47.79
CA ILE A 91 72.75 3.09 47.93
C ILE A 91 73.08 3.09 49.41
N VAL A 92 73.71 2.01 49.88
CA VAL A 92 74.11 1.89 51.27
C VAL A 92 75.59 2.24 51.43
N VAL A 93 75.94 3.08 52.40
CA VAL A 93 77.32 3.53 52.67
C VAL A 93 77.74 3.11 54.08
N SER A 94 78.59 2.07 54.25
CA SER A 94 78.94 1.60 55.59
C SER A 94 80.42 1.18 55.75
N GLY A 95 80.95 1.33 56.97
CA GLY A 95 82.31 0.88 57.33
C GLY A 95 82.43 -0.61 57.64
N GLU A 96 81.30 -1.32 57.70
CA GLU A 96 81.28 -2.76 57.93
C GLU A 96 81.72 -3.52 56.66
N SER A 97 82.58 -4.53 56.82
CA SER A 97 83.06 -5.36 55.71
C SER A 97 82.56 -6.80 55.78
N SER A 98 81.56 -7.06 56.64
CA SER A 98 80.97 -8.39 56.76
C SER A 98 80.08 -8.65 55.54
N PHE A 99 80.28 -9.82 54.90
CA PHE A 99 79.45 -10.28 53.78
C PHE A 99 77.96 -10.34 54.16
N ALA A 100 77.65 -10.56 55.44
CA ALA A 100 76.30 -10.60 55.97
C ALA A 100 75.57 -9.25 55.87
N ALA A 101 76.24 -8.12 56.13
CA ALA A 101 75.65 -6.79 56.06
C ALA A 101 75.32 -6.38 54.61
N VAL A 102 76.27 -6.59 53.68
CA VAL A 102 76.08 -6.30 52.23
C VAL A 102 74.95 -7.14 51.64
N SER A 103 74.94 -8.44 51.93
CA SER A 103 73.91 -9.36 51.41
C SER A 103 72.52 -9.07 51.99
N ARG A 104 72.44 -8.50 53.19
CA ARG A 104 71.18 -8.06 53.81
C ARG A 104 70.66 -6.77 53.17
N ALA A 105 71.53 -5.81 52.88
CA ALA A 105 71.17 -4.55 52.21
C ALA A 105 70.60 -4.79 50.81
N LEU A 106 71.29 -5.57 49.96
CA LEU A 106 70.82 -5.86 48.60
C LEU A 106 69.49 -6.65 48.60
N ARG A 107 69.32 -7.60 49.52
CA ARG A 107 68.05 -8.36 49.66
C ARG A 107 66.87 -7.50 50.10
N ARG A 108 67.12 -6.33 50.70
CA ARG A 108 66.11 -5.36 51.10
C ARG A 108 65.88 -4.25 50.08
N GLY A 109 66.42 -4.38 48.86
CA GLY A 109 66.15 -3.45 47.77
C GLY A 109 67.19 -2.36 47.55
N ALA A 110 68.33 -2.38 48.26
CA ALA A 110 69.45 -1.49 47.91
C ALA A 110 69.95 -1.84 46.50
N LEU A 111 70.15 -0.81 45.68
CA LEU A 111 70.64 -0.93 44.32
C LEU A 111 72.16 -1.10 44.27
N ASP A 112 72.88 -0.54 45.25
CA ASP A 112 74.32 -0.74 45.40
C ASP A 112 74.82 -0.51 46.84
N TYR A 113 76.10 -0.82 47.08
CA TYR A 113 76.77 -0.72 48.38
C TYR A 113 78.18 -0.12 48.25
N ILE A 114 78.50 0.87 49.10
CA ILE A 114 79.78 1.59 49.16
C ILE A 114 80.42 1.39 50.54
N ARG A 115 81.74 1.12 50.57
CA ARG A 115 82.49 0.85 51.81
C ARG A 115 83.23 2.09 52.34
N LYS A 116 83.17 2.36 53.65
CA LYS A 116 83.99 3.41 54.31
C LYS A 116 85.38 2.87 54.73
N PRO A 117 86.48 3.64 54.55
CA PRO A 117 86.59 4.86 53.75
C PRO A 117 86.47 4.56 52.24
N PHE A 118 85.71 5.38 51.52
CA PHE A 118 85.43 5.22 50.08
C PHE A 118 86.31 6.13 49.22
N ASP A 119 86.55 5.72 47.99
CA ASP A 119 87.13 6.58 46.96
C ASP A 119 86.05 7.53 46.40
N PRO A 120 86.26 8.86 46.36
CA PRO A 120 85.33 9.79 45.73
C PRO A 120 84.93 9.41 44.29
N GLU A 121 85.84 8.83 43.49
CA GLU A 121 85.52 8.44 42.10
C GLU A 121 84.55 7.24 42.05
N GLU A 122 84.75 6.25 42.93
CA GLU A 122 83.88 5.07 43.05
C GLU A 122 82.46 5.46 43.48
N LEU A 123 82.33 6.38 44.44
CA LEU A 123 81.04 6.85 44.91
C LEU A 123 80.25 7.58 43.82
N LEU A 124 80.92 8.47 43.06
CA LEU A 124 80.27 9.21 41.99
C LEU A 124 79.82 8.29 40.84
N ALA A 125 80.64 7.33 40.43
CA ALA A 125 80.29 6.35 39.40
C ALA A 125 79.07 5.49 39.81
N THR A 126 79.00 5.09 41.08
CA THR A 126 77.89 4.30 41.62
C THR A 126 76.59 5.11 41.62
N VAL A 127 76.64 6.36 42.09
CA VAL A 127 75.51 7.29 42.10
C VAL A 127 74.97 7.52 40.69
N GLU A 128 75.85 7.79 39.72
CA GLU A 128 75.47 8.03 38.32
C GLU A 128 74.81 6.79 37.69
N SER A 129 75.38 5.60 37.90
CA SER A 129 74.85 4.35 37.36
C SER A 129 73.43 4.06 37.87
N VAL A 130 73.20 4.28 39.16
CA VAL A 130 71.90 4.04 39.78
C VAL A 130 70.83 5.04 39.28
N ILE A 131 71.16 6.32 39.16
CA ILE A 131 70.25 7.35 38.64
C ILE A 131 69.86 7.06 37.18
N ASN A 132 70.82 6.65 36.35
CA ASN A 132 70.57 6.29 34.95
C ASN A 132 69.64 5.08 34.82
N LYS A 133 69.86 4.04 35.64
CA LYS A 133 69.02 2.85 35.68
C LYS A 133 67.58 3.18 36.07
N GLN A 134 67.38 4.04 37.07
CA GLN A 134 66.06 4.43 37.54
C GLN A 134 65.29 5.28 36.52
N SER A 135 66.00 6.19 35.84
CA SER A 135 65.44 7.02 34.78
C SER A 135 64.95 6.18 33.58
N LEU A 136 65.69 5.13 33.23
CA LEU A 136 65.32 4.22 32.14
C LEU A 136 64.06 3.41 32.45
N MET A 137 63.92 2.90 33.67
CA MET A 137 62.73 2.14 34.09
C MET A 137 61.46 3.00 34.02
N ARG A 138 61.51 4.24 34.54
CA ARG A 138 60.39 5.20 34.48
C ARG A 138 59.98 5.51 33.03
N ALA A 139 60.95 5.68 32.13
CA ALA A 139 60.67 5.94 30.72
C ALA A 139 59.98 4.76 30.02
N HIS A 140 60.36 3.53 30.35
CA HIS A 140 59.79 2.32 29.77
C HIS A 140 58.31 2.14 30.12
N GLU A 141 57.95 2.26 31.40
CA GLU A 141 56.56 2.12 31.86
C GLU A 141 55.63 3.16 31.22
N HIS A 142 56.09 4.41 31.10
CA HIS A 142 55.31 5.47 30.46
C HIS A 142 55.09 5.20 28.96
N ILE A 143 56.06 4.61 28.25
CA ILE A 143 55.87 4.20 26.86
C ILE A 143 54.82 3.08 26.77
N GLN A 144 54.90 2.09 27.66
CA GLN A 144 53.97 0.95 27.65
C GLN A 144 52.52 1.39 27.87
N VAL A 145 52.26 2.24 28.88
CA VAL A 145 50.91 2.76 29.15
C VAL A 145 50.36 3.57 27.97
N ARG A 146 51.22 4.34 27.28
CA ARG A 146 50.80 5.10 26.09
C ARG A 146 50.45 4.17 24.93
N LEU A 147 51.23 3.09 24.74
CA LEU A 147 50.97 2.10 23.70
C LEU A 147 49.64 1.37 23.94
N GLU A 148 49.40 0.90 25.17
CA GLU A 148 48.14 0.23 25.55
C GLU A 148 46.92 1.14 25.32
N LYS A 149 47.03 2.42 25.72
CA LYS A 149 45.96 3.41 25.47
C LYS A 149 45.71 3.63 23.98
N SER A 150 46.77 3.74 23.18
CA SER A 150 46.65 3.92 21.73
C SER A 150 46.00 2.70 21.05
N GLU A 151 46.42 1.49 21.44
CA GLU A 151 45.85 0.25 20.89
C GLU A 151 44.37 0.10 21.23
N ALA A 152 43.99 0.37 22.48
CA ALA A 152 42.61 0.32 22.92
C ALA A 152 41.72 1.32 22.15
N LEU A 153 42.20 2.55 21.95
CA LEU A 153 41.49 3.56 21.16
C LEU A 153 41.31 3.13 19.70
N HIS A 154 42.35 2.59 19.05
CA HIS A 154 42.26 2.11 17.67
C HIS A 154 41.26 0.96 17.53
N ARG A 155 41.32 -0.02 18.43
CA ARG A 155 40.38 -1.16 18.47
C ARG A 155 38.94 -0.70 18.66
N TYR A 156 38.71 0.30 19.50
CA TYR A 156 37.40 0.89 19.71
C TYR A 156 36.86 1.57 18.45
N ILE A 157 37.66 2.41 17.79
CA ILE A 157 37.23 3.14 16.58
C ILE A 157 36.81 2.17 15.47
N VAL A 158 37.62 1.12 15.22
CA VAL A 158 37.36 0.17 14.13
C VAL A 158 36.16 -0.74 14.42
N ASN A 159 35.98 -1.21 15.66
CA ASN A 159 34.85 -2.07 16.03
C ASN A 159 33.54 -1.31 16.25
N THR A 160 33.60 0.00 16.51
CA THR A 160 32.41 0.86 16.63
C THR A 160 31.96 1.39 15.25
N SER A 161 32.71 1.11 14.18
CA SER A 161 32.31 1.44 12.81
C SER A 161 30.96 0.78 12.46
N PRO A 162 30.02 1.51 11.83
CA PRO A 162 28.77 0.93 11.36
C PRO A 162 28.97 -0.04 10.19
N ASP A 163 30.09 0.08 9.48
CA ASP A 163 30.44 -0.75 8.32
C ASP A 163 31.39 -1.88 8.72
N ILE A 164 31.35 -2.97 7.95
CA ILE A 164 32.35 -4.03 8.07
C ILE A 164 33.66 -3.47 7.51
N VAL A 165 34.71 -3.46 8.32
CA VAL A 165 36.05 -3.04 7.91
C VAL A 165 36.88 -4.29 7.72
N PHE A 166 37.51 -4.45 6.55
CA PHE A 166 38.33 -5.61 6.23
C PHE A 166 39.62 -5.23 5.51
N MET A 167 40.62 -6.09 5.63
CA MET A 167 41.89 -5.97 4.90
C MET A 167 42.19 -7.29 4.20
N LEU A 168 42.65 -7.21 2.95
CA LEU A 168 42.98 -8.37 2.12
C LEU A 168 44.45 -8.39 1.71
N ASP A 169 45.02 -9.57 1.51
CA ASP A 169 46.32 -9.78 0.86
C ASP A 169 46.25 -9.61 -0.68
N GLU A 170 47.37 -9.84 -1.38
CA GLU A 170 47.44 -9.80 -2.87
C GLU A 170 46.52 -10.81 -3.56
N GLU A 171 46.19 -11.92 -2.90
CA GLU A 171 45.44 -13.04 -3.45
C GLU A 171 43.93 -12.99 -3.09
N GLY A 172 43.52 -12.06 -2.22
CA GLY A 172 42.14 -11.88 -1.76
C GLY A 172 41.76 -12.66 -0.49
N TYR A 173 42.74 -13.05 0.32
CA TYR A 173 42.53 -13.63 1.66
C TYR A 173 42.40 -12.53 2.71
N ILE A 174 41.50 -12.75 3.68
CA ILE A 174 41.19 -11.79 4.74
C ILE A 174 42.31 -11.82 5.78
N CYS A 175 43.07 -10.73 5.90
CA CYS A 175 44.08 -10.54 6.93
C CYS A 175 43.49 -9.96 8.22
N PHE A 176 42.46 -9.12 8.09
CA PHE A 176 41.79 -8.48 9.20
C PHE A 176 40.31 -8.26 8.86
N ILE A 177 39.44 -8.40 9.86
CA ILE A 177 38.03 -8.01 9.78
C ILE A 177 37.55 -7.57 11.16
N ASN A 178 36.77 -6.49 11.24
CA ASN A 178 36.24 -5.99 12.51
C ASN A 178 35.07 -6.84 13.02
N SER A 179 34.71 -6.69 14.30
CA SER A 179 33.61 -7.46 14.93
C SER A 179 32.23 -7.17 14.34
N LYS A 180 32.09 -6.13 13.50
CA LYS A 180 30.81 -5.79 12.87
C LYS A 180 30.26 -6.93 12.00
N VAL A 181 31.13 -7.76 11.43
CA VAL A 181 30.77 -8.94 10.63
C VAL A 181 29.90 -9.95 11.40
N GLU A 182 30.10 -10.07 12.71
CA GLU A 182 29.31 -10.95 13.57
C GLU A 182 27.86 -10.47 13.64
N SER A 183 27.65 -9.18 13.87
CA SER A 183 26.31 -8.59 13.97
C SER A 183 25.51 -8.62 12.67
N LEU A 184 26.19 -8.53 11.51
CA LEU A 184 25.53 -8.41 10.21
C LEU A 184 25.43 -9.75 9.45
N LEU A 185 26.45 -10.61 9.54
CA LEU A 185 26.54 -11.86 8.79
C LEU A 185 26.57 -13.11 9.69
N GLY A 186 26.81 -12.97 11.00
CA GLY A 186 26.83 -14.08 11.96
C GLY A 186 28.14 -14.88 12.02
N TYR A 187 29.17 -14.47 11.29
CA TYR A 187 30.50 -15.10 11.35
C TYR A 187 31.34 -14.48 12.45
N GLN A 188 32.15 -15.31 13.11
CA GLN A 188 33.19 -14.79 14.01
C GLN A 188 34.40 -14.31 13.18
N PRO A 189 35.05 -13.19 13.54
CA PRO A 189 36.23 -12.70 12.83
C PRO A 189 37.32 -13.78 12.64
N GLU A 190 37.55 -14.61 13.66
CA GLU A 190 38.55 -15.67 13.66
C GLU A 190 38.25 -16.79 12.65
N GLU A 191 36.98 -17.00 12.30
CA GLU A 191 36.56 -17.98 11.30
C GLU A 191 36.86 -17.52 9.87
N LEU A 192 36.89 -16.20 9.64
CA LEU A 192 37.07 -15.59 8.33
C LEU A 192 38.51 -15.18 8.06
N CYS A 193 39.28 -14.83 9.09
CA CYS A 193 40.71 -14.54 8.96
C CYS A 193 41.45 -15.75 8.37
N GLY A 194 42.25 -15.51 7.33
CA GLY A 194 42.95 -16.54 6.56
C GLY A 194 42.10 -17.26 5.50
N GLN A 195 40.79 -17.03 5.45
CA GLN A 195 39.94 -17.51 4.38
C GLN A 195 39.87 -16.51 3.21
N HIS A 196 39.57 -17.01 2.02
CA HIS A 196 39.42 -16.15 0.84
C HIS A 196 38.07 -15.44 0.89
N PHE A 197 38.07 -14.12 0.60
CA PHE A 197 36.88 -13.26 0.52
C PHE A 197 35.71 -13.82 -0.32
N ARG A 198 35.98 -14.70 -1.29
CA ARG A 198 34.95 -15.35 -2.10
C ARG A 198 33.98 -16.23 -1.30
N GLN A 199 34.38 -16.72 -0.14
CA GLN A 199 33.55 -17.63 0.67
C GLN A 199 32.29 -16.94 1.20
N ILE A 200 32.39 -15.64 1.47
CA ILE A 200 31.26 -14.84 1.95
C ILE A 200 30.43 -14.23 0.81
N LEU A 201 30.88 -14.29 -0.45
CA LEU A 201 30.13 -13.80 -1.62
C LEU A 201 29.04 -14.79 -2.06
N ASP A 202 27.89 -14.29 -2.52
CA ASP A 202 26.88 -15.05 -3.26
C ASP A 202 27.48 -15.56 -4.59
N ASP A 203 27.16 -16.80 -4.96
CA ASP A 203 27.74 -17.47 -6.13
C ASP A 203 27.49 -16.71 -7.44
N ARG A 204 26.40 -15.92 -7.51
CA ARG A 204 26.06 -15.07 -8.68
C ARG A 204 26.94 -13.83 -8.80
N ASP A 205 27.53 -13.37 -7.69
CA ASP A 205 28.30 -12.13 -7.62
C ASP A 205 29.81 -12.37 -7.44
N VAL A 206 30.27 -13.63 -7.34
CA VAL A 206 31.70 -14.01 -7.28
C VAL A 206 32.51 -13.44 -8.45
N SER A 207 31.96 -13.49 -9.68
CA SER A 207 32.62 -12.96 -10.88
C SER A 207 32.81 -11.44 -10.83
N LYS A 208 31.85 -10.71 -10.24
CA LYS A 208 31.94 -9.25 -10.06
C LYS A 208 32.97 -8.88 -8.99
N GLY A 209 32.95 -9.59 -7.85
CA GLY A 209 33.89 -9.36 -6.75
C GLY A 209 35.35 -9.64 -7.13
N THR A 210 35.59 -10.71 -7.90
CA THR A 210 36.95 -11.10 -8.32
C THR A 210 37.54 -10.12 -9.35
N TYR A 211 36.72 -9.60 -10.26
CA TYR A 211 37.16 -8.64 -11.28
C TYR A 211 37.48 -7.27 -10.67
N ALA A 212 36.72 -6.84 -9.66
CA ALA A 212 36.88 -5.54 -9.03
C ALA A 212 38.20 -5.39 -8.25
N LEU A 213 38.71 -6.46 -7.64
CA LEU A 213 39.97 -6.44 -6.87
C LEU A 213 41.23 -6.49 -7.77
N LYS A 214 41.12 -6.96 -9.02
CA LYS A 214 42.24 -7.11 -9.98
C LYS A 214 42.32 -6.02 -11.06
N GLY A 215 41.48 -4.98 -10.99
CA GLY A 215 41.46 -3.89 -11.97
C GLY A 215 42.68 -2.97 -11.86
N ALA A 216 43.35 -2.69 -12.99
CA ALA A 216 44.66 -2.03 -13.06
C ALA A 216 44.76 -0.54 -12.62
N ASN A 217 43.74 0.07 -12.00
CA ASN A 217 43.65 1.53 -11.77
C ASN A 217 42.99 1.94 -10.42
N ILE A 218 43.08 1.12 -9.37
CA ILE A 218 42.49 1.46 -8.06
C ILE A 218 43.51 2.26 -7.26
N THR A 219 43.14 3.45 -6.80
CA THR A 219 43.94 4.30 -5.89
C THR A 219 43.07 4.76 -4.73
N ALA A 220 43.67 5.28 -3.65
CA ALA A 220 42.92 5.87 -2.54
C ALA A 220 41.98 7.00 -2.98
N ASP A 221 42.37 7.76 -4.03
CA ASP A 221 41.59 8.87 -4.59
C ASP A 221 40.54 8.43 -5.63
N ASN A 222 40.54 7.16 -6.03
CA ASN A 222 39.55 6.58 -6.95
C ASN A 222 39.15 5.17 -6.48
N PRO A 223 38.49 5.06 -5.30
CA PRO A 223 38.10 3.78 -4.77
C PRO A 223 36.99 3.18 -5.63
N ARG A 224 37.05 1.87 -5.88
CA ARG A 224 35.96 1.18 -6.58
C ARG A 224 34.87 0.82 -5.58
N THR A 225 33.68 1.34 -5.85
CA THR A 225 32.45 0.89 -5.19
C THR A 225 31.82 -0.24 -6.01
N LEU A 226 31.40 -1.30 -5.33
CA LEU A 226 30.74 -2.44 -5.94
C LEU A 226 29.62 -2.93 -5.05
N GLU A 227 28.46 -3.18 -5.65
CA GLU A 227 27.33 -3.76 -4.95
C GLU A 227 27.35 -5.29 -5.10
N VAL A 228 27.40 -6.00 -3.97
CA VAL A 228 27.42 -7.46 -3.93
C VAL A 228 26.47 -8.00 -2.86
N ARG A 229 26.14 -9.27 -2.97
CA ARG A 229 25.43 -10.01 -1.93
C ARG A 229 26.40 -10.83 -1.09
N LEU A 230 26.30 -10.70 0.23
CA LEU A 230 27.06 -11.50 1.18
C LEU A 230 26.16 -12.56 1.83
N LYS A 231 26.68 -13.78 1.93
CA LYS A 231 26.03 -14.93 2.56
C LYS A 231 26.01 -14.74 4.08
N THR A 232 24.90 -15.05 4.73
CA THR A 232 24.83 -15.13 6.21
C THR A 232 25.17 -16.55 6.68
N ARG A 233 25.74 -16.67 7.89
CA ARG A 233 26.10 -17.96 8.48
C ARG A 233 24.85 -18.82 8.70
N GLY A 234 24.89 -20.07 8.24
CA GLY A 234 23.83 -21.06 8.47
C GLY A 234 22.62 -20.99 7.52
N SER A 235 22.59 -20.07 6.56
CA SER A 235 21.52 -19.98 5.55
C SER A 235 22.08 -19.93 4.14
N GLN A 236 21.62 -20.84 3.27
CA GLN A 236 21.93 -20.79 1.84
C GLN A 236 21.13 -19.71 1.07
N GLN A 237 20.12 -19.08 1.70
CA GLN A 237 19.19 -18.15 1.02
C GLN A 237 19.05 -16.76 1.67
N ALA A 238 19.51 -16.55 2.91
CA ALA A 238 19.51 -15.23 3.52
C ALA A 238 20.77 -14.46 3.08
N THR A 239 20.68 -13.76 1.96
CA THR A 239 21.73 -12.88 1.45
C THR A 239 21.40 -11.42 1.74
N ARG A 240 22.35 -10.67 2.27
CA ARG A 240 22.24 -9.21 2.46
C ARG A 240 22.98 -8.48 1.36
N HIS A 241 22.54 -7.27 1.04
CA HIS A 241 23.15 -6.42 0.02
C HIS A 241 24.16 -5.49 0.66
N PHE A 242 25.39 -5.50 0.14
CA PHE A 242 26.48 -4.66 0.61
C PHE A 242 27.05 -3.82 -0.53
N GLU A 243 27.35 -2.56 -0.23
CA GLU A 243 28.21 -1.71 -1.03
C GLU A 243 29.64 -1.83 -0.48
N ILE A 244 30.54 -2.43 -1.26
CA ILE A 244 31.94 -2.60 -0.91
C ILE A 244 32.75 -1.52 -1.58
N THR A 245 33.57 -0.84 -0.78
CA THR A 245 34.54 0.14 -1.25
C THR A 245 35.92 -0.36 -0.89
N ALA A 246 36.81 -0.56 -1.86
CA ALA A 246 38.17 -1.03 -1.62
C ALA A 246 39.23 -0.21 -2.36
N PHE A 247 40.38 -0.01 -1.72
CA PHE A 247 41.54 0.68 -2.28
C PHE A 247 42.85 0.03 -1.81
N PRO A 248 43.94 0.13 -2.60
CA PRO A 248 45.22 -0.40 -2.19
C PRO A 248 45.81 0.42 -1.04
N ILE A 249 46.42 -0.27 -0.09
CA ILE A 249 47.18 0.33 1.00
C ILE A 249 48.53 0.75 0.43
N ASP A 250 48.89 2.03 0.61
CA ASP A 250 50.20 2.53 0.20
C ASP A 250 51.30 1.91 1.10
N PRO A 251 52.26 1.16 0.53
CA PRO A 251 53.36 0.57 1.27
C PRO A 251 54.22 1.59 2.03
N GLN A 252 54.18 2.88 1.65
CA GLN A 252 54.95 3.93 2.32
C GLN A 252 54.28 4.43 3.61
N THR A 253 52.95 4.33 3.73
CA THR A 253 52.19 4.77 4.93
C THR A 253 51.88 3.62 5.89
N TRP A 254 51.98 2.37 5.44
CA TRP A 254 51.91 1.19 6.31
C TRP A 254 53.33 0.69 6.63
N PRO A 255 53.92 1.02 7.78
CA PRO A 255 55.25 0.57 8.12
C PRO A 255 55.29 -0.95 8.16
N HIS A 256 56.24 -1.54 7.44
CA HIS A 256 56.63 -2.93 7.63
C HIS A 256 56.95 -3.12 9.11
N THR A 257 56.07 -3.83 9.82
CA THR A 257 56.43 -4.41 11.11
C THR A 257 57.53 -5.40 10.81
N GLY A 258 58.76 -5.01 11.13
CA GLY A 258 59.90 -5.91 11.11
C GLY A 258 59.60 -7.15 11.94
N ASP A 259 60.04 -8.29 11.43
CA ASP A 259 60.02 -9.63 12.03
C ASP A 259 59.67 -9.67 13.53
N SER A 260 58.42 -9.98 13.83
CA SER A 260 58.06 -10.60 15.10
C SER A 260 57.76 -12.07 14.83
N GLN A 261 58.78 -12.90 15.03
CA GLN A 261 58.64 -14.36 15.10
C GLN A 261 57.85 -14.75 16.35
N ILE A 262 56.52 -14.78 16.29
CA ILE A 262 55.69 -15.75 17.04
C ILE A 262 54.43 -16.06 16.22
N GLY A 263 54.41 -17.22 15.54
CA GLY A 263 53.19 -17.93 15.13
C GLY A 263 52.32 -17.31 14.02
N ALA A 264 52.37 -17.95 12.85
CA ALA A 264 51.56 -17.69 11.64
C ALA A 264 51.91 -16.40 10.86
N THR A 265 52.42 -16.61 9.64
CA THR A 265 52.75 -15.59 8.65
C THR A 265 51.69 -14.51 8.51
N PRO A 266 51.96 -13.22 8.80
CA PRO A 266 51.08 -12.16 8.36
C PRO A 266 51.40 -11.93 6.89
N LYS A 267 50.58 -12.49 5.98
CA LYS A 267 50.60 -12.02 4.60
C LYS A 267 50.32 -10.50 4.63
N SER A 268 51.27 -9.70 4.17
CA SER A 268 51.17 -8.25 4.16
C SER A 268 49.84 -7.81 3.53
N ALA A 269 48.99 -7.15 4.31
CA ALA A 269 47.75 -6.61 3.79
C ALA A 269 48.05 -5.60 2.67
N ARG A 270 47.37 -5.76 1.53
CA ARG A 270 47.53 -4.90 0.35
C ARG A 270 46.31 -4.07 0.03
N TYR A 271 45.13 -4.53 0.43
CA TYR A 271 43.89 -3.82 0.17
C TYR A 271 43.18 -3.54 1.48
N TYR A 272 42.68 -2.33 1.63
CA TYR A 272 41.75 -1.95 2.68
C TYR A 272 40.38 -1.77 2.04
N GLY A 273 39.33 -2.25 2.71
CA GLY A 273 37.98 -2.03 2.26
C GLY A 273 36.96 -1.92 3.38
N THR A 274 35.86 -1.27 3.05
CA THR A 274 34.65 -1.21 3.88
C THR A 274 33.49 -1.87 3.14
N ALA A 275 32.62 -2.57 3.85
CA ALA A 275 31.37 -3.08 3.33
C ALA A 275 30.21 -2.49 4.15
N ARG A 276 29.43 -1.64 3.49
CA ARG A 276 28.25 -0.98 4.06
C ARG A 276 26.99 -1.76 3.72
N ASP A 277 26.18 -2.08 4.73
CA ASP A 277 24.88 -2.73 4.52
C ASP A 277 23.92 -1.75 3.85
N VAL A 278 23.46 -2.09 2.64
CA VAL A 278 22.49 -1.33 1.83
C VAL A 278 21.21 -2.13 1.60
N THR A 279 20.98 -3.18 2.39
CA THR A 279 19.81 -4.07 2.25
C THR A 279 18.50 -3.29 2.36
N GLU A 280 18.32 -2.50 3.42
CA GLU A 280 17.10 -1.69 3.61
C GLU A 280 16.88 -0.72 2.45
N ARG A 281 17.95 -0.09 1.94
CA ARG A 281 17.87 0.79 0.78
C ARG A 281 17.43 0.04 -0.47
N LYS A 282 17.99 -1.15 -0.74
CA LYS A 282 17.62 -1.96 -1.90
C LYS A 282 16.20 -2.51 -1.82
N GLU A 283 15.77 -2.93 -0.63
CA GLU A 283 14.40 -3.36 -0.38
C GLU A 283 13.42 -2.20 -0.56
N ALA A 284 13.76 -1.01 -0.06
CA ALA A 284 12.97 0.20 -0.26
C ALA A 284 12.91 0.62 -1.74
N GLU A 285 14.04 0.62 -2.46
CA GLU A 285 14.08 0.92 -3.90
C GLU A 285 13.25 -0.09 -4.70
N ALA A 286 13.36 -1.39 -4.40
CA ALA A 286 12.57 -2.43 -5.04
C ALA A 286 11.08 -2.29 -4.74
N PHE A 287 10.72 -1.94 -3.49
CA PHE A 287 9.35 -1.70 -3.08
C PHE A 287 8.76 -0.45 -3.75
N ILE A 288 9.51 0.66 -3.80
CA ILE A 288 9.11 1.89 -4.51
C ILE A 288 8.88 1.59 -5.99
N ASN A 289 9.79 0.85 -6.62
CA ASN A 289 9.64 0.45 -8.02
C ASN A 289 8.42 -0.45 -8.21
N PHE A 290 8.20 -1.41 -7.32
CA PHE A 290 6.99 -2.25 -7.34
C PHE A 290 5.72 -1.41 -7.20
N GLN A 291 5.66 -0.46 -6.25
CA GLN A 291 4.52 0.43 -6.04
C GLN A 291 4.28 1.37 -7.22
N ALA A 292 5.34 1.79 -7.91
CA ALA A 292 5.22 2.63 -9.10
C ALA A 292 4.48 1.93 -10.26
N TYR A 293 4.55 0.60 -10.33
CA TYR A 293 4.01 -0.19 -11.44
C TYR A 293 2.91 -1.20 -11.06
N HIS A 294 2.66 -1.43 -9.77
CA HIS A 294 1.67 -2.39 -9.29
C HIS A 294 0.72 -1.80 -8.24
N ASP A 295 -0.51 -2.32 -8.21
CA ASP A 295 -1.49 -2.06 -7.15
C ASP A 295 -1.12 -2.87 -5.89
N LEU A 296 -1.01 -2.21 -4.73
CA LEU A 296 -0.55 -2.86 -3.50
C LEU A 296 -1.55 -3.88 -2.95
N LEU A 297 -2.85 -3.68 -3.17
CA LEU A 297 -3.89 -4.57 -2.65
C LEU A 297 -3.97 -5.89 -3.42
N THR A 298 -4.03 -5.79 -4.76
CA THR A 298 -4.25 -6.94 -5.65
C THR A 298 -2.96 -7.49 -6.26
N ARG A 299 -1.85 -6.75 -6.15
CA ARG A 299 -0.53 -7.03 -6.79
C ARG A 299 -0.56 -7.02 -8.32
N LEU A 300 -1.71 -6.72 -8.93
CA LEU A 300 -1.83 -6.54 -10.37
C LEU A 300 -1.03 -5.33 -10.84
N PRO A 301 -0.59 -5.30 -12.10
CA PRO A 301 -0.16 -4.08 -12.77
C PRO A 301 -1.15 -2.92 -12.52
N ASN A 302 -0.61 -1.74 -12.25
CA ASN A 302 -1.41 -0.52 -12.10
C ASN A 302 -1.62 0.16 -13.46
N ARG A 303 -2.24 1.35 -13.43
CA ARG A 303 -2.50 2.15 -14.63
C ARG A 303 -1.22 2.48 -15.42
N ALA A 304 -0.11 2.77 -14.76
CA ALA A 304 1.14 3.13 -15.43
C ALA A 304 1.72 1.95 -16.21
N LEU A 305 1.83 0.78 -15.57
CA LEU A 305 2.34 -0.43 -16.23
C LEU A 305 1.41 -0.94 -17.33
N PHE A 306 0.10 -0.79 -17.17
CA PHE A 306 -0.85 -1.12 -18.24
C PHE A 306 -0.65 -0.24 -19.48
N LYS A 307 -0.50 1.08 -19.29
CA LYS A 307 -0.28 2.03 -20.38
C LYS A 307 1.01 1.71 -21.16
N ASP A 308 2.10 1.44 -20.45
CA ASP A 308 3.38 1.02 -21.04
C ASP A 308 3.23 -0.25 -21.90
N ARG A 309 2.59 -1.30 -21.34
CA ARG A 309 2.35 -2.55 -22.08
C ARG A 309 1.43 -2.38 -23.28
N LEU A 310 0.40 -1.55 -23.17
CA LEU A 310 -0.52 -1.27 -24.27
C LEU A 310 0.17 -0.49 -25.40
N GLU A 311 1.03 0.48 -25.07
CA GLU A 311 1.83 1.19 -26.07
C GLU A 311 2.76 0.24 -26.84
N LEU A 312 3.44 -0.66 -26.12
CA LEU A 312 4.25 -1.73 -26.73
C LEU A 312 3.40 -2.67 -27.61
N ALA A 313 2.21 -3.06 -27.14
CA ALA A 313 1.31 -3.94 -27.88
C ALA A 313 0.77 -3.27 -29.16
N ILE A 314 0.43 -1.98 -29.13
CA ILE A 314 0.02 -1.21 -30.32
C ILE A 314 1.17 -1.15 -31.33
N ALA A 315 2.40 -0.88 -30.88
CA ALA A 315 3.57 -0.84 -31.76
C ALA A 315 3.89 -2.21 -32.39
N GLN A 316 3.64 -3.31 -31.68
CA GLN A 316 3.75 -4.67 -32.21
C GLN A 316 2.63 -4.97 -33.22
N ALA A 317 1.38 -4.71 -32.85
CA ALA A 317 0.20 -4.92 -33.68
C ALA A 317 0.29 -4.15 -35.01
N ARG A 318 0.74 -2.89 -34.96
CA ARG A 318 0.96 -2.06 -36.16
C ARG A 318 2.00 -2.64 -37.11
N ARG A 319 3.06 -3.26 -36.58
CA ARG A 319 4.10 -3.91 -37.40
C ARG A 319 3.66 -5.27 -37.95
N GLY A 320 2.94 -6.05 -37.15
CA GLY A 320 2.43 -7.38 -37.52
C GLY A 320 1.13 -7.37 -38.32
N ASN A 321 0.47 -6.21 -38.45
CA ASN A 321 -0.91 -6.07 -38.94
C ASN A 321 -1.89 -6.97 -38.16
N GLU A 322 -1.67 -7.05 -36.84
CA GLU A 322 -2.50 -7.83 -35.92
C GLU A 322 -3.53 -6.92 -35.23
N LYS A 323 -4.60 -7.52 -34.70
CA LYS A 323 -5.57 -6.81 -33.86
C LYS A 323 -5.23 -7.02 -32.38
N LEU A 324 -5.65 -6.09 -31.53
CA LEU A 324 -5.63 -6.27 -30.07
C LEU A 324 -6.95 -5.78 -29.48
N ALA A 325 -7.29 -6.26 -28.28
CA ALA A 325 -8.45 -5.77 -27.54
C ALA A 325 -8.05 -5.20 -26.18
N VAL A 326 -8.70 -4.10 -25.83
CA VAL A 326 -8.69 -3.49 -24.51
C VAL A 326 -10.08 -3.67 -23.92
N MET A 327 -10.17 -4.20 -22.71
CA MET A 327 -11.42 -4.28 -21.96
C MET A 327 -11.34 -3.44 -20.69
N PHE A 328 -12.42 -2.74 -20.41
CA PHE A 328 -12.65 -2.05 -19.15
C PHE A 328 -13.73 -2.79 -18.39
N LEU A 329 -13.47 -3.15 -17.14
CA LEU A 329 -14.35 -3.94 -16.29
C LEU A 329 -14.64 -3.17 -15.01
N ASP A 330 -15.90 -3.17 -14.61
CA ASP A 330 -16.33 -2.55 -13.36
C ASP A 330 -17.24 -3.49 -12.58
N LEU A 331 -16.98 -3.63 -11.29
CA LEU A 331 -17.75 -4.51 -10.41
C LEU A 331 -19.07 -3.87 -10.02
N ASP A 332 -20.16 -4.48 -10.46
CA ASP A 332 -21.49 -3.96 -10.21
C ASP A 332 -21.81 -4.00 -8.70
N ARG A 333 -22.35 -2.88 -8.20
CA ARG A 333 -22.81 -2.72 -6.80
C ARG A 333 -21.69 -2.86 -5.75
N PHE A 334 -20.40 -2.76 -6.13
CA PHE A 334 -19.29 -2.83 -5.17
C PHE A 334 -19.40 -1.80 -4.03
N LYS A 335 -19.85 -0.59 -4.35
CA LYS A 335 -20.10 0.45 -3.33
C LYS A 335 -21.09 0.01 -2.24
N ILE A 336 -22.17 -0.67 -2.61
CA ILE A 336 -23.17 -1.18 -1.66
C ILE A 336 -22.53 -2.21 -0.72
N ILE A 337 -21.63 -3.05 -1.25
CA ILE A 337 -20.89 -4.04 -0.45
C ILE A 337 -19.99 -3.35 0.57
N ASN A 338 -19.26 -2.30 0.16
CA ASN A 338 -18.45 -1.51 1.09
C ASN A 338 -19.29 -0.81 2.16
N ASP A 339 -20.41 -0.22 1.77
CA ASP A 339 -21.29 0.52 2.68
C ASP A 339 -21.99 -0.44 3.68
N THR A 340 -22.22 -1.69 3.30
CA THR A 340 -22.93 -2.69 4.12
C THR A 340 -22.00 -3.57 4.96
N LEU A 341 -20.88 -4.03 4.39
CA LEU A 341 -19.96 -5.01 5.02
C LEU A 341 -18.60 -4.40 5.42
N GLY A 342 -18.36 -3.13 5.08
CA GLY A 342 -17.14 -2.39 5.38
C GLY A 342 -16.00 -2.59 4.37
N HIS A 343 -15.08 -1.62 4.34
CA HIS A 343 -13.97 -1.59 3.38
C HIS A 343 -13.04 -2.81 3.44
N ALA A 344 -12.78 -3.36 4.64
CA ALA A 344 -11.94 -4.55 4.78
C ALA A 344 -12.53 -5.77 4.05
N MET A 345 -13.87 -5.86 3.96
CA MET A 345 -14.54 -6.92 3.21
C MET A 345 -14.47 -6.65 1.70
N GLY A 346 -14.64 -5.41 1.28
CA GLY A 346 -14.43 -4.99 -0.11
C GLY A 346 -13.01 -5.29 -0.60
N ASP A 347 -11.99 -5.07 0.23
CA ASP A 347 -10.60 -5.37 -0.09
C ASP A 347 -10.38 -6.87 -0.33
N ARG A 348 -10.96 -7.73 0.51
CA ARG A 348 -10.93 -9.19 0.33
C ARG A 348 -11.68 -9.63 -0.92
N LEU A 349 -12.81 -8.99 -1.21
CA LEU A 349 -13.57 -9.25 -2.43
C LEU A 349 -12.73 -8.92 -3.67
N LEU A 350 -12.07 -7.77 -3.70
CA LEU A 350 -11.19 -7.37 -4.81
C LEU A 350 -10.06 -8.37 -5.01
N GLN A 351 -9.41 -8.83 -3.92
CA GLN A 351 -8.39 -9.88 -4.00
C GLN A 351 -8.93 -11.20 -4.55
N ALA A 352 -10.13 -11.61 -4.12
CA ALA A 352 -10.77 -12.83 -4.62
C ALA A 352 -11.19 -12.72 -6.09
N VAL A 353 -11.69 -11.56 -6.51
CA VAL A 353 -11.99 -11.23 -7.91
C VAL A 353 -10.73 -11.32 -8.75
N THR A 354 -9.62 -10.69 -8.33
CA THR A 354 -8.32 -10.78 -9.00
C THR A 354 -7.91 -12.22 -9.25
N GLN A 355 -7.88 -13.05 -8.21
CA GLN A 355 -7.48 -14.46 -8.33
C GLN A 355 -8.38 -15.24 -9.29
N ARG A 356 -9.67 -14.92 -9.34
CA ARG A 356 -10.63 -15.61 -10.22
C ARG A 356 -10.48 -15.16 -11.68
N LEU A 357 -10.24 -13.87 -11.91
CA LEU A 357 -9.96 -13.32 -13.24
C LEU A 357 -8.63 -13.87 -13.79
N GLU A 358 -7.56 -13.91 -13.01
CA GLU A 358 -6.26 -14.44 -13.44
C GLU A 358 -6.36 -15.91 -13.91
N LYS A 359 -7.16 -16.75 -13.23
CA LYS A 359 -7.42 -18.14 -13.66
C LYS A 359 -8.11 -18.25 -15.01
N CYS A 360 -8.78 -17.20 -15.46
CA CYS A 360 -9.46 -17.17 -16.74
C CYS A 360 -8.54 -16.76 -17.90
N LEU A 361 -7.36 -16.21 -17.61
CA LEU A 361 -6.49 -15.54 -18.56
C LEU A 361 -5.24 -16.34 -18.87
N ARG A 362 -4.62 -16.04 -20.02
CA ARG A 362 -3.35 -16.63 -20.45
C ARG A 362 -2.19 -15.78 -19.93
N LYS A 363 -0.98 -16.34 -19.88
CA LYS A 363 0.23 -15.60 -19.47
C LYS A 363 0.56 -14.38 -20.33
N GLY A 364 0.10 -14.36 -21.59
CA GLY A 364 0.28 -13.22 -22.49
C GLY A 364 -0.70 -12.08 -22.22
N ASP A 365 -1.84 -12.36 -21.59
CA ASP A 365 -2.85 -11.34 -21.28
C ASP A 365 -2.38 -10.50 -20.09
N THR A 366 -2.69 -9.21 -20.10
CA THR A 366 -2.36 -8.32 -18.97
C THR A 366 -3.63 -7.85 -18.30
N LEU A 367 -3.89 -8.40 -17.11
CA LEU A 367 -4.91 -7.89 -16.20
C LEU A 367 -4.30 -6.81 -15.30
N SER A 368 -5.01 -5.71 -15.13
CA SER A 368 -4.58 -4.56 -14.35
C SER A 368 -5.73 -4.00 -13.51
N ARG A 369 -5.39 -3.24 -12.47
CA ARG A 369 -6.37 -2.50 -11.67
C ARG A 369 -6.06 -1.00 -11.74
N PHE A 370 -7.04 -0.20 -12.16
CA PHE A 370 -6.86 1.25 -12.32
C PHE A 370 -7.16 2.02 -11.03
N GLY A 371 -8.01 1.45 -10.18
CA GLY A 371 -8.39 2.00 -8.88
C GLY A 371 -9.81 1.59 -8.52
N GLY A 372 -10.19 1.67 -7.25
CA GLY A 372 -11.55 1.31 -6.82
C GLY A 372 -11.95 -0.11 -7.22
N ASP A 373 -13.09 -0.24 -7.89
CA ASP A 373 -13.70 -1.42 -8.48
C ASP A 373 -13.37 -1.64 -9.97
N GLU A 374 -12.47 -0.84 -10.52
CA GLU A 374 -12.16 -0.83 -11.95
C GLU A 374 -10.93 -1.70 -12.30
N PHE A 375 -11.15 -2.66 -13.19
CA PHE A 375 -10.11 -3.51 -13.78
C PHE A 375 -9.99 -3.25 -15.27
N THR A 376 -8.78 -3.41 -15.80
CA THR A 376 -8.53 -3.34 -17.25
C THR A 376 -7.81 -4.57 -17.72
N LEU A 377 -8.16 -5.02 -18.92
CA LEU A 377 -7.58 -6.21 -19.51
C LEU A 377 -7.07 -5.90 -20.92
N LEU A 378 -5.82 -6.25 -21.18
CA LEU A 378 -5.19 -6.19 -22.49
C LEU A 378 -5.03 -7.61 -23.02
N LEU A 379 -5.60 -7.85 -24.19
CA LEU A 379 -5.46 -9.07 -24.97
C LEU A 379 -4.57 -8.77 -26.17
N PRO A 380 -3.26 -9.08 -26.10
CA PRO A 380 -2.37 -8.90 -27.23
C PRO A 380 -2.65 -9.95 -28.30
N ALA A 381 -2.60 -9.54 -29.58
CA ALA A 381 -2.71 -10.42 -30.75
C ALA A 381 -3.98 -11.29 -30.78
N ILE A 382 -5.15 -10.66 -30.97
CA ILE A 382 -6.41 -11.37 -31.26
C ILE A 382 -6.57 -11.57 -32.77
N HIS A 383 -7.20 -12.67 -33.18
CA HIS A 383 -7.48 -12.91 -34.61
C HIS A 383 -8.68 -12.10 -35.07
N ASP A 384 -9.75 -12.12 -34.28
CA ASP A 384 -10.96 -11.33 -34.53
C ASP A 384 -11.67 -10.93 -33.22
N SER A 385 -12.65 -10.05 -33.34
CA SER A 385 -13.48 -9.56 -32.22
C SER A 385 -14.19 -10.69 -31.45
N ASP A 386 -14.41 -11.84 -32.07
CA ASP A 386 -14.99 -13.03 -31.43
C ASP A 386 -14.12 -13.60 -30.30
N ASP A 387 -12.78 -13.51 -30.42
CA ASP A 387 -11.86 -13.94 -29.37
C ASP A 387 -12.07 -13.11 -28.09
N ALA A 388 -12.15 -11.79 -28.25
CA ALA A 388 -12.45 -10.86 -27.15
C ALA A 388 -13.84 -11.14 -26.57
N ARG A 389 -14.83 -11.44 -27.41
CA ARG A 389 -16.19 -11.80 -26.96
C ARG A 389 -16.18 -13.06 -26.10
N GLN A 390 -15.44 -14.08 -26.50
CA GLN A 390 -15.37 -15.34 -25.77
C GLN A 390 -14.73 -15.13 -24.39
N ILE A 391 -13.67 -14.33 -24.31
CA ILE A 391 -13.02 -14.00 -23.04
C ILE A 391 -13.98 -13.20 -22.15
N ALA A 392 -14.65 -12.17 -22.66
CA ALA A 392 -15.61 -11.40 -21.87
C ALA A 392 -16.73 -12.29 -21.27
N ARG A 393 -17.31 -13.20 -22.06
CA ARG A 393 -18.31 -14.17 -21.58
C ARG A 393 -17.74 -15.12 -20.52
N LYS A 394 -16.47 -15.53 -20.67
CA LYS A 394 -15.78 -16.38 -19.69
C LYS A 394 -15.60 -15.64 -18.36
N LEU A 395 -15.21 -14.37 -18.39
CA LEU A 395 -15.02 -13.55 -17.19
C LEU A 395 -16.36 -13.33 -16.45
N ILE A 396 -17.43 -12.95 -17.17
CA ILE A 396 -18.76 -12.78 -16.59
C ILE A 396 -19.22 -14.07 -15.89
N ARG A 397 -19.16 -15.21 -16.59
CA ARG A 397 -19.55 -16.51 -16.01
C ARG A 397 -18.72 -16.89 -14.78
N ALA A 398 -17.43 -16.56 -14.76
CA ALA A 398 -16.59 -16.83 -13.60
C ALA A 398 -17.00 -15.99 -12.38
N LEU A 399 -17.39 -14.73 -12.60
CA LEU A 399 -17.81 -13.82 -11.53
C LEU A 399 -19.24 -14.08 -11.03
N GLN A 400 -20.11 -14.72 -11.82
CA GLN A 400 -21.46 -15.12 -11.40
C GLN A 400 -21.48 -16.08 -10.21
N ALA A 401 -20.44 -16.89 -10.01
CA ALA A 401 -20.35 -17.77 -8.85
C ALA A 401 -20.15 -16.95 -7.55
N PRO A 402 -20.76 -17.36 -6.42
CA PRO A 402 -20.61 -16.64 -5.16
C PRO A 402 -19.15 -16.54 -4.69
N PHE A 403 -18.85 -15.48 -3.94
CA PHE A 403 -17.58 -15.28 -3.25
C PHE A 403 -17.76 -15.60 -1.77
N GLN A 404 -17.06 -16.63 -1.30
CA GLN A 404 -17.00 -16.94 0.13
C GLN A 404 -15.98 -16.02 0.81
N LEU A 405 -16.47 -15.07 1.61
CA LEU A 405 -15.65 -14.10 2.31
C LEU A 405 -15.85 -14.22 3.83
N GLY A 406 -15.19 -15.22 4.42
CA GLY A 406 -15.44 -15.63 5.80
C GLY A 406 -16.79 -16.34 5.92
N GLU A 407 -17.66 -15.84 6.79
CA GLU A 407 -19.02 -16.36 7.02
C GLU A 407 -20.05 -15.86 5.98
N HIS A 408 -19.70 -14.88 5.14
CA HIS A 408 -20.63 -14.27 4.19
C HIS A 408 -20.44 -14.81 2.78
N GLU A 409 -21.56 -15.02 2.08
CA GLU A 409 -21.60 -15.37 0.66
C GLU A 409 -22.06 -14.14 -0.14
N VAL A 410 -21.19 -13.65 -1.03
CA VAL A 410 -21.41 -12.39 -1.75
C VAL A 410 -21.49 -12.65 -3.25
N PHE A 411 -22.49 -12.07 -3.90
CA PHE A 411 -22.69 -12.12 -5.35
C PHE A 411 -22.33 -10.78 -5.98
N VAL A 412 -21.53 -10.82 -7.05
CA VAL A 412 -21.04 -9.63 -7.74
C VAL A 412 -21.15 -9.84 -9.25
N GLY A 413 -21.81 -8.89 -9.92
CA GLY A 413 -21.84 -8.81 -11.39
C GLY A 413 -20.67 -8.01 -11.93
N VAL A 414 -20.45 -8.06 -13.25
CA VAL A 414 -19.44 -7.22 -13.89
C VAL A 414 -20.00 -6.57 -15.17
N SER A 415 -19.74 -5.28 -15.32
CA SER A 415 -19.99 -4.54 -16.55
C SER A 415 -18.70 -4.41 -17.35
N ILE A 416 -18.68 -4.91 -18.60
CA ILE A 416 -17.47 -4.97 -19.44
C ILE A 416 -17.64 -4.16 -20.73
N GLY A 417 -16.76 -3.18 -20.97
CA GLY A 417 -16.63 -2.49 -22.25
C GLY A 417 -15.43 -2.99 -23.02
N ILE A 418 -15.56 -3.18 -24.33
CA ILE A 418 -14.51 -3.76 -25.19
C ILE A 418 -14.19 -2.80 -26.34
N ALA A 419 -12.93 -2.40 -26.48
CA ALA A 419 -12.41 -1.66 -27.62
C ALA A 419 -11.40 -2.52 -28.40
N VAL A 420 -11.55 -2.58 -29.72
CA VAL A 420 -10.69 -3.37 -30.61
C VAL A 420 -9.84 -2.43 -31.46
N TYR A 421 -8.53 -2.59 -31.42
CA TYR A 421 -7.61 -1.87 -32.32
C TYR A 421 -7.58 -2.58 -33.68
N PRO A 422 -7.54 -1.84 -34.80
CA PRO A 422 -7.52 -0.36 -34.89
C PRO A 422 -8.91 0.31 -34.95
N GLU A 423 -9.99 -0.47 -35.02
CA GLU A 423 -11.37 0.01 -35.29
C GLU A 423 -11.90 1.03 -34.25
N ALA A 424 -11.54 0.85 -32.98
CA ALA A 424 -12.00 1.66 -31.85
C ALA A 424 -11.01 2.78 -31.45
N GLY A 425 -9.90 2.94 -32.17
CA GLY A 425 -8.87 3.94 -31.89
C GLY A 425 -7.47 3.45 -32.29
N GLU A 426 -6.61 4.37 -32.71
CA GLU A 426 -5.23 4.06 -33.14
C GLU A 426 -4.17 4.37 -32.08
N ASN A 427 -4.55 5.08 -31.01
CA ASN A 427 -3.65 5.44 -29.91
C ASN A 427 -4.18 4.95 -28.56
N LEU A 428 -3.27 4.95 -27.58
CA LEU A 428 -3.50 4.48 -26.22
C LEU A 428 -4.74 5.11 -25.57
N ASP A 429 -4.81 6.43 -25.56
CA ASP A 429 -5.86 7.14 -24.84
C ASP A 429 -7.23 6.95 -25.51
N GLN A 430 -7.29 6.88 -26.85
CA GLN A 430 -8.52 6.55 -27.59
C GLN A 430 -9.03 5.14 -27.25
N LEU A 431 -8.17 4.12 -27.23
CA LEU A 431 -8.60 2.75 -26.93
C LEU A 431 -9.13 2.61 -25.49
N ILE A 432 -8.46 3.23 -24.52
CA ILE A 432 -8.91 3.25 -23.13
C ILE A 432 -10.24 3.97 -23.03
N GLN A 433 -10.37 5.16 -23.63
CA GLN A 433 -11.61 5.95 -23.61
C GLN A 433 -12.77 5.20 -24.30
N SER A 434 -12.53 4.57 -25.45
CA SER A 434 -13.52 3.78 -26.17
C SER A 434 -14.02 2.59 -25.35
N ALA A 435 -13.11 1.89 -24.65
CA ALA A 435 -13.49 0.77 -23.79
C ALA A 435 -14.31 1.25 -22.57
N ASP A 436 -13.93 2.38 -21.97
CA ASP A 436 -14.65 3.00 -20.86
C ASP A 436 -16.07 3.44 -21.27
N ILE A 437 -16.22 4.11 -22.42
CA ILE A 437 -17.54 4.48 -22.98
C ILE A 437 -18.42 3.25 -23.18
N ALA A 438 -17.86 2.17 -23.75
CA ALA A 438 -18.60 0.94 -23.97
C ALA A 438 -19.06 0.28 -22.65
N MET A 439 -18.22 0.33 -21.61
CA MET A 439 -18.48 -0.20 -20.27
C MET A 439 -19.60 0.59 -19.58
N TYR A 440 -19.57 1.92 -19.67
CA TYR A 440 -20.61 2.78 -19.14
C TYR A 440 -21.99 2.50 -19.78
N HIS A 441 -22.02 2.23 -21.09
CA HIS A 441 -23.26 1.83 -21.79
C HIS A 441 -23.84 0.49 -21.29
N VAL A 442 -23.00 -0.44 -20.82
CA VAL A 442 -23.48 -1.67 -20.16
C VAL A 442 -24.18 -1.32 -18.85
N LYS A 443 -23.58 -0.43 -18.05
CA LYS A 443 -24.16 -0.01 -16.76
C LYS A 443 -25.55 0.61 -16.90
N GLY A 444 -25.78 1.38 -17.96
CA GLY A 444 -27.07 2.04 -18.23
C GLY A 444 -28.20 1.14 -18.73
N ARG A 445 -27.92 -0.11 -19.16
CA ARG A 445 -28.91 -1.02 -19.76
C ARG A 445 -29.28 -2.24 -18.89
N GLY A 446 -28.96 -2.21 -17.60
CA GLY A 446 -29.32 -3.28 -16.67
C GLY A 446 -28.15 -3.92 -15.92
N LYS A 447 -26.91 -3.50 -16.18
CA LYS A 447 -25.67 -4.04 -15.56
C LYS A 447 -25.46 -5.53 -15.91
N ASP A 448 -24.37 -6.15 -15.47
CA ASP A 448 -24.01 -7.56 -15.72
C ASP A 448 -23.99 -7.99 -17.20
N GLY A 449 -22.93 -7.60 -17.92
CA GLY A 449 -22.82 -7.90 -19.35
C GLY A 449 -21.57 -7.35 -20.01
N TYR A 450 -21.50 -7.44 -21.34
CA TYR A 450 -20.43 -6.81 -22.12
C TYR A 450 -20.95 -6.08 -23.35
N ARG A 451 -20.18 -5.10 -23.83
CA ARG A 451 -20.47 -4.40 -25.08
C ARG A 451 -19.19 -3.97 -25.80
N PHE A 452 -19.22 -4.07 -27.14
CA PHE A 452 -18.17 -3.53 -27.99
C PHE A 452 -18.40 -2.04 -28.24
N TYR A 453 -17.32 -1.28 -28.26
CA TYR A 453 -17.35 0.12 -28.67
C TYR A 453 -17.82 0.25 -30.12
N SER A 454 -18.71 1.21 -30.35
CA SER A 454 -19.10 1.69 -31.68
C SER A 454 -18.99 3.21 -31.66
N GLN A 455 -18.62 3.81 -32.79
CA GLN A 455 -18.52 5.28 -32.92
C GLN A 455 -19.85 6.00 -32.57
N THR A 456 -20.99 5.34 -32.71
CA THR A 456 -22.30 5.86 -32.29
C THR A 456 -22.40 6.08 -30.77
N MET A 457 -21.65 5.34 -29.94
CA MET A 457 -21.71 5.41 -28.47
C MET A 457 -21.08 6.68 -27.88
N SER A 458 -20.05 7.23 -28.54
CA SER A 458 -19.43 8.50 -28.15
C SER A 458 -20.38 9.68 -28.33
N VAL A 459 -21.19 9.63 -29.40
CA VAL A 459 -22.23 10.63 -29.68
C VAL A 459 -23.34 10.55 -28.63
N ASP A 460 -23.73 9.35 -28.20
CA ASP A 460 -24.75 9.13 -27.16
C ASP A 460 -24.37 9.72 -25.80
N THR A 461 -23.09 9.69 -25.40
CA THR A 461 -22.66 10.18 -24.08
C THR A 461 -22.71 11.71 -23.98
N ALA A 462 -22.22 12.42 -25.00
CA ALA A 462 -22.35 13.87 -25.09
C ALA A 462 -23.83 14.29 -25.22
N ASN A 463 -24.61 13.52 -25.98
CA ASN A 463 -26.05 13.73 -26.09
C ASN A 463 -26.79 13.54 -24.76
N ARG A 464 -26.36 12.61 -23.88
CA ARG A 464 -26.96 12.41 -22.55
C ARG A 464 -26.77 13.60 -21.63
N LEU A 465 -25.57 14.17 -21.57
CA LEU A 465 -25.31 15.38 -20.76
C LEU A 465 -26.15 16.58 -21.22
N SER A 466 -26.30 16.77 -22.53
CA SER A 466 -27.24 17.77 -23.06
C SER A 466 -28.67 17.44 -22.66
N LEU A 467 -29.09 16.18 -22.87
CA LEU A 467 -30.45 15.74 -22.61
C LEU A 467 -30.84 15.88 -21.12
N GLU A 468 -29.90 15.70 -20.18
CA GLU A 468 -30.15 15.94 -18.76
C GLU A 468 -30.45 17.41 -18.50
N ARG A 469 -29.58 18.29 -18.99
CA ARG A 469 -29.77 19.74 -18.86
C ARG A 469 -31.10 20.15 -19.47
N ASP A 470 -31.39 19.65 -20.67
CA ASP A 470 -32.59 20.01 -21.42
C ASP A 470 -33.85 19.47 -20.72
N LEU A 471 -33.79 18.27 -20.09
CA LEU A 471 -34.91 17.71 -19.32
C LEU A 471 -35.24 18.54 -18.07
N ARG A 472 -34.23 19.10 -17.38
CA ARG A 472 -34.46 20.04 -16.27
C ARG A 472 -35.18 21.29 -16.73
N LEU A 473 -34.76 21.84 -17.88
CA LEU A 473 -35.41 23.01 -18.47
C LEU A 473 -36.84 22.70 -18.95
N ALA A 474 -37.07 21.48 -19.45
CA ALA A 474 -38.38 21.04 -19.93
C ALA A 474 -39.47 21.04 -18.85
N LEU A 475 -39.10 20.75 -17.59
CA LEU A 475 -39.98 20.83 -16.43
C LEU A 475 -40.45 22.27 -16.14
N GLU A 476 -39.67 23.27 -16.53
CA GLU A 476 -39.97 24.69 -16.32
C GLU A 476 -40.61 25.37 -17.55
N ARG A 477 -40.39 24.82 -18.76
CA ARG A 477 -40.70 25.48 -20.05
C ARG A 477 -41.93 24.96 -20.78
N ASP A 478 -42.83 24.25 -20.10
CA ASP A 478 -44.02 23.65 -20.71
C ASP A 478 -43.69 22.85 -21.98
N GLU A 479 -42.63 22.04 -21.94
CA GLU A 479 -42.21 21.18 -23.07
C GLU A 479 -42.74 19.75 -22.91
N LEU A 480 -43.19 19.38 -21.72
CA LEU A 480 -43.76 18.08 -21.43
C LEU A 480 -45.23 18.02 -21.84
N ARG A 481 -45.68 16.85 -22.30
CA ARG A 481 -47.08 16.59 -22.70
C ARG A 481 -47.51 15.25 -22.11
N VAL A 482 -48.79 15.13 -21.79
CA VAL A 482 -49.39 13.84 -21.42
C VAL A 482 -50.25 13.36 -22.58
N PHE A 483 -49.99 12.15 -23.02
CA PHE A 483 -50.78 11.45 -24.02
C PHE A 483 -51.53 10.33 -23.31
N TYR A 484 -52.73 10.01 -23.76
CA TYR A 484 -53.57 9.00 -23.15
C TYR A 484 -53.78 7.84 -24.11
N GLN A 485 -53.53 6.62 -23.64
CA GLN A 485 -53.83 5.41 -24.40
C GLN A 485 -55.10 4.73 -23.85
N PRO A 486 -56.08 4.39 -24.69
CA PRO A 486 -57.31 3.79 -24.21
C PRO A 486 -57.17 2.33 -23.81
N GLN A 487 -57.73 1.99 -22.65
CA GLN A 487 -58.00 0.63 -22.20
C GLN A 487 -59.46 0.30 -22.50
N VAL A 488 -59.67 -0.77 -23.27
CA VAL A 488 -60.99 -1.11 -23.81
C VAL A 488 -61.46 -2.43 -23.21
N CYS A 489 -62.73 -2.49 -22.80
CA CYS A 489 -63.34 -3.74 -22.37
C CYS A 489 -63.50 -4.69 -23.56
N SER A 490 -62.93 -5.90 -23.44
CA SER A 490 -62.90 -6.89 -24.52
C SER A 490 -64.29 -7.38 -24.95
N ARG A 491 -65.29 -7.26 -24.07
CA ARG A 491 -66.68 -7.69 -24.30
C ARG A 491 -67.57 -6.58 -24.85
N SER A 492 -67.56 -5.40 -24.24
CA SER A 492 -68.45 -4.30 -24.60
C SER A 492 -67.85 -3.37 -25.66
N ASN A 493 -66.55 -3.49 -25.93
CA ASN A 493 -65.80 -2.61 -26.82
C ASN A 493 -65.84 -1.11 -26.42
N ARG A 494 -66.19 -0.84 -25.16
CA ARG A 494 -66.21 0.50 -24.57
C ARG A 494 -64.87 0.80 -23.90
N ILE A 495 -64.45 2.06 -23.97
CA ILE A 495 -63.30 2.56 -23.22
C ILE A 495 -63.69 2.59 -21.75
N VAL A 496 -62.87 1.94 -20.91
CA VAL A 496 -63.08 1.79 -19.46
C VAL A 496 -61.97 2.45 -18.64
N GLY A 497 -60.82 2.70 -19.28
CA GLY A 497 -59.68 3.35 -18.65
C GLY A 497 -58.80 4.04 -19.67
N LEU A 498 -57.91 4.89 -19.17
CA LEU A 498 -56.89 5.59 -19.95
C LEU A 498 -55.57 5.50 -19.20
N GLU A 499 -54.52 5.07 -19.88
CA GLU A 499 -53.16 5.13 -19.34
C GLU A 499 -52.51 6.46 -19.72
N ALA A 500 -52.01 7.18 -18.71
CA ALA A 500 -51.28 8.43 -18.90
C ALA A 500 -49.81 8.16 -19.22
N LEU A 501 -49.40 8.58 -20.41
CA LEU A 501 -48.07 8.36 -20.95
C LEU A 501 -47.40 9.70 -21.23
N VAL A 502 -46.26 9.94 -20.58
CA VAL A 502 -45.48 11.16 -20.78
C VAL A 502 -44.85 11.20 -22.17
N ARG A 503 -44.81 12.40 -22.76
CA ARG A 503 -44.07 12.71 -23.99
C ARG A 503 -43.32 14.02 -23.77
N TRP A 504 -42.16 14.17 -24.39
CA TRP A 504 -41.40 15.40 -24.31
C TRP A 504 -41.31 16.04 -25.70
N GLN A 505 -41.95 17.19 -25.87
CA GLN A 505 -41.88 18.01 -27.07
C GLN A 505 -40.60 18.85 -27.03
N HIS A 506 -39.47 18.25 -27.37
CA HIS A 506 -38.18 18.93 -27.37
C HIS A 506 -38.10 19.92 -28.54
N PRO A 507 -37.59 21.16 -28.34
CA PRO A 507 -37.55 22.19 -29.37
C PRO A 507 -36.72 21.80 -30.61
N GLU A 508 -35.56 21.19 -30.41
CA GLU A 508 -34.69 20.73 -31.51
C GLU A 508 -34.96 19.29 -31.98
N ARG A 509 -35.23 18.35 -31.06
CA ARG A 509 -35.34 16.91 -31.37
C ARG A 509 -36.76 16.45 -31.70
N GLY A 510 -37.76 17.33 -31.58
CA GLY A 510 -39.16 16.98 -31.79
C GLY A 510 -39.74 16.16 -30.63
N LEU A 511 -40.70 15.30 -30.92
CA LEU A 511 -41.42 14.52 -29.90
C LEU A 511 -40.59 13.29 -29.47
N LEU A 512 -40.08 13.33 -28.25
CA LEU A 512 -39.34 12.24 -27.61
C LEU A 512 -40.28 11.34 -26.79
N TYR A 513 -39.99 10.03 -26.80
CA TYR A 513 -40.76 9.00 -26.14
C TYR A 513 -40.11 8.60 -24.81
N PRO A 514 -40.87 8.00 -23.87
CA PRO A 514 -40.36 7.63 -22.55
C PRO A 514 -39.05 6.85 -22.56
N GLY A 515 -38.87 5.94 -23.53
CA GLY A 515 -37.63 5.16 -23.69
C GLY A 515 -36.37 6.01 -23.96
N ASP A 516 -36.51 7.24 -24.43
CA ASP A 516 -35.39 8.13 -24.75
C ASP A 516 -34.86 8.88 -23.50
N PHE A 517 -35.70 9.10 -22.48
CA PHE A 517 -35.35 9.99 -21.37
C PHE A 517 -35.73 9.50 -19.96
N LEU A 518 -36.61 8.50 -19.80
CA LEU A 518 -37.03 8.04 -18.46
C LEU A 518 -35.86 7.46 -17.66
N ALA A 519 -35.02 6.61 -18.28
CA ALA A 519 -33.84 6.04 -17.60
C ALA A 519 -32.90 7.15 -17.08
N LEU A 520 -32.73 8.22 -17.87
CA LEU A 520 -31.97 9.39 -17.45
C LEU A 520 -32.65 10.14 -16.29
N ALA A 521 -33.96 10.29 -16.34
CA ALA A 521 -34.74 10.93 -15.28
C ALA A 521 -34.64 10.17 -13.95
N GLU A 522 -34.60 8.83 -13.99
CA GLU A 522 -34.42 7.99 -12.80
C GLU A 522 -33.02 8.11 -12.21
N GLU A 523 -31.97 7.98 -13.04
CA GLU A 523 -30.57 8.13 -12.62
C GLU A 523 -30.30 9.48 -11.96
N THR A 524 -30.89 10.55 -12.52
CA THR A 524 -30.71 11.94 -12.06
C THR A 524 -31.72 12.36 -10.98
N LYS A 525 -32.63 11.45 -10.59
CA LYS A 525 -33.74 11.69 -9.64
C LYS A 525 -34.76 12.75 -10.09
N LEU A 526 -34.69 13.21 -11.35
CA LEU A 526 -35.69 14.09 -11.96
C LEU A 526 -37.03 13.39 -12.16
N ILE A 527 -37.06 12.05 -12.12
CA ILE A 527 -38.27 11.25 -12.25
C ILE A 527 -39.36 11.66 -11.25
N VAL A 528 -38.99 12.08 -10.04
CA VAL A 528 -39.98 12.50 -9.02
C VAL A 528 -40.72 13.75 -9.50
N GLN A 529 -40.00 14.78 -9.96
CA GLN A 529 -40.60 16.02 -10.45
C GLN A 529 -41.41 15.80 -11.73
N LEU A 530 -40.90 14.94 -12.62
CA LEU A 530 -41.57 14.56 -13.86
C LEU A 530 -42.91 13.87 -13.59
N SER A 531 -42.91 12.84 -12.74
CA SER A 531 -44.12 12.10 -12.39
C SER A 531 -45.14 12.99 -11.67
N GLU A 532 -44.69 13.90 -10.81
CA GLU A 532 -45.58 14.87 -10.17
C GLU A 532 -46.26 15.80 -11.18
N TRP A 533 -45.51 16.29 -12.16
CA TRP A 533 -46.05 17.10 -13.25
C TRP A 533 -47.07 16.32 -14.09
N VAL A 534 -46.75 15.06 -14.43
CA VAL A 534 -47.63 14.17 -15.21
C VAL A 534 -48.94 13.90 -14.45
N MET A 535 -48.86 13.56 -13.16
CA MET A 535 -50.04 13.32 -12.31
C MET A 535 -50.92 14.57 -12.20
N ASP A 536 -50.33 15.74 -11.94
CA ASP A 536 -51.09 17.00 -11.80
C ASP A 536 -51.80 17.41 -13.10
N ARG A 537 -51.26 17.01 -14.26
CA ARG A 537 -51.92 17.21 -15.56
C ARG A 537 -52.99 16.15 -15.83
N ALA A 538 -52.68 14.89 -15.57
CA ALA A 538 -53.60 13.76 -15.78
C ALA A 538 -54.86 13.83 -14.90
N PHE A 539 -54.71 14.22 -13.63
CA PHE A 539 -55.85 14.43 -12.73
C PHE A 539 -56.75 15.57 -13.21
N ARG A 540 -56.19 16.61 -13.82
CA ARG A 540 -56.99 17.69 -14.42
C ARG A 540 -57.75 17.21 -15.64
N ASP A 541 -57.04 16.67 -16.64
CA ASP A 541 -57.65 16.28 -17.91
C ASP A 541 -58.75 15.22 -17.70
N VAL A 542 -58.47 14.15 -16.96
CA VAL A 542 -59.44 13.07 -16.71
C VAL A 542 -60.51 13.47 -15.70
N GLY A 543 -60.16 14.27 -14.69
CA GLY A 543 -61.13 14.82 -13.74
C GLY A 543 -62.19 15.68 -14.43
N ASP A 544 -61.80 16.48 -15.42
CA ASP A 544 -62.73 17.24 -16.26
C ASP A 544 -63.65 16.32 -17.06
N TRP A 545 -63.13 15.23 -17.62
CA TRP A 545 -63.94 14.25 -18.37
C TRP A 545 -64.95 13.49 -17.49
N ILE A 546 -64.54 13.14 -16.27
CA ILE A 546 -65.43 12.52 -15.27
C ILE A 546 -66.59 13.47 -14.95
N ARG A 547 -66.30 14.76 -14.69
CA ARG A 547 -67.31 15.79 -14.44
C ARG A 547 -68.23 16.04 -15.65
N ASN A 548 -67.72 15.88 -16.87
CA ASN A 548 -68.46 16.04 -18.13
C ASN A 548 -69.27 14.81 -18.56
N GLY A 549 -69.54 13.85 -17.65
CA GLY A 549 -70.49 12.76 -17.89
C GLY A 549 -69.88 11.39 -18.14
N HIS A 550 -68.59 11.20 -17.82
CA HIS A 550 -67.91 9.89 -17.91
C HIS A 550 -67.45 9.37 -16.53
N PRO A 551 -68.39 9.07 -15.60
CA PRO A 551 -68.06 8.73 -14.21
C PRO A 551 -67.27 7.42 -14.05
N ASP A 552 -67.41 6.49 -15.00
CA ASP A 552 -66.78 5.16 -14.92
C ASP A 552 -65.34 5.13 -15.47
N LEU A 553 -64.80 6.27 -15.91
CA LEU A 553 -63.50 6.34 -16.57
C LEU A 553 -62.36 6.23 -15.55
N ARG A 554 -61.51 5.21 -15.70
CA ARG A 554 -60.31 5.05 -14.87
C ARG A 554 -59.09 5.74 -15.49
N LEU A 555 -58.24 6.30 -14.64
CA LEU A 555 -56.94 6.83 -15.01
C LEU A 555 -55.85 5.92 -14.44
N ALA A 556 -55.07 5.31 -15.32
CA ALA A 556 -53.89 4.54 -14.94
C ALA A 556 -52.62 5.39 -15.04
N VAL A 557 -51.78 5.37 -14.00
CA VAL A 557 -50.52 6.11 -13.96
C VAL A 557 -49.38 5.22 -13.47
N ASN A 558 -48.30 5.18 -14.25
CA ASN A 558 -47.07 4.49 -13.91
C ASN A 558 -46.27 5.20 -12.81
N LEU A 559 -45.77 4.42 -11.85
CA LEU A 559 -44.92 4.92 -10.77
C LEU A 559 -43.54 4.27 -10.76
N SER A 560 -42.51 5.11 -10.64
CA SER A 560 -41.14 4.65 -10.49
C SER A 560 -40.86 4.14 -9.06
N PRO A 561 -39.99 3.12 -8.87
CA PRO A 561 -39.61 2.60 -7.55
C PRO A 561 -39.17 3.69 -6.56
N ILE A 562 -38.40 4.68 -7.05
CA ILE A 562 -37.87 5.78 -6.22
C ILE A 562 -39.01 6.58 -5.57
N GLN A 563 -40.16 6.68 -6.24
CA GLN A 563 -41.31 7.40 -5.71
C GLN A 563 -42.03 6.60 -4.62
N VAL A 564 -42.22 5.30 -4.84
CA VAL A 564 -42.91 4.40 -3.91
C VAL A 564 -42.09 4.23 -2.62
N GLU A 565 -40.76 4.21 -2.72
CA GLU A 565 -39.85 4.16 -1.57
C GLU A 565 -39.92 5.42 -0.71
N HIS A 566 -40.30 6.58 -1.27
CA HIS A 566 -40.34 7.83 -0.53
C HIS A 566 -41.27 7.75 0.70
N PRO A 567 -40.83 8.14 1.92
CA PRO A 567 -41.60 7.94 3.16
C PRO A 567 -42.98 8.61 3.17
N ARG A 568 -43.11 9.79 2.53
CA ARG A 568 -44.37 10.56 2.45
C ARG A 568 -45.11 10.39 1.14
N PHE A 569 -44.89 9.28 0.44
CA PHE A 569 -45.49 9.03 -0.88
C PHE A 569 -47.02 9.04 -0.82
N VAL A 570 -47.60 8.26 0.10
CA VAL A 570 -49.07 8.15 0.28
C VAL A 570 -49.68 9.52 0.58
N ASP A 571 -49.14 10.23 1.58
CA ASP A 571 -49.58 11.59 1.94
C ASP A 571 -49.55 12.56 0.74
N ASN A 572 -48.48 12.53 -0.04
CA ASN A 572 -48.31 13.42 -1.18
C ASN A 572 -49.33 13.14 -2.28
N LEU A 573 -49.59 11.85 -2.56
CA LEU A 573 -50.56 11.47 -3.58
C LEU A 573 -51.98 11.87 -3.15
N VAL A 574 -52.38 11.56 -1.93
CA VAL A 574 -53.70 11.92 -1.39
C VAL A 574 -53.90 13.43 -1.40
N ARG A 575 -52.88 14.21 -1.01
CA ARG A 575 -52.94 15.68 -1.08
C ARG A 575 -53.15 16.19 -2.51
N ARG A 576 -52.50 15.60 -3.51
CA ARG A 576 -52.66 16.01 -4.93
C ARG A 576 -54.04 15.69 -5.46
N MET A 577 -54.55 14.49 -5.18
CA MET A 577 -55.92 14.10 -5.56
C MET A 577 -56.95 15.03 -4.94
N THR A 578 -56.81 15.33 -3.64
CA THR A 578 -57.70 16.26 -2.92
C THR A 578 -57.63 17.67 -3.51
N LYS A 579 -56.42 18.14 -3.89
CA LYS A 579 -56.23 19.47 -4.49
C LYS A 579 -56.94 19.60 -5.85
N GLN A 580 -57.03 18.53 -6.62
CA GLN A 580 -57.66 18.51 -7.97
C GLN A 580 -59.10 18.00 -7.95
N ASP A 581 -59.64 17.69 -6.76
CA ASP A 581 -60.96 17.07 -6.59
C ASP A 581 -61.15 15.82 -7.46
N PHE A 582 -60.12 14.95 -7.48
CA PHE A 582 -60.11 13.72 -8.28
C PHE A 582 -60.64 12.53 -7.45
N PRO A 583 -61.67 11.79 -7.92
CA PRO A 583 -62.22 10.66 -7.19
C PRO A 583 -61.20 9.51 -7.02
N PRO A 584 -60.95 9.00 -5.80
CA PRO A 584 -59.97 7.95 -5.58
C PRO A 584 -60.23 6.64 -6.31
N ASP A 585 -61.49 6.22 -6.42
CA ASP A 585 -61.88 4.96 -7.06
C ASP A 585 -61.61 4.94 -8.58
N ASN A 586 -61.43 6.13 -9.18
CA ASN A 586 -61.08 6.32 -10.58
C ASN A 586 -59.57 6.32 -10.83
N LEU A 587 -58.73 6.31 -9.79
CA LEU A 587 -57.28 6.24 -9.93
C LEU A 587 -56.81 4.79 -9.86
N GLU A 588 -56.02 4.38 -10.85
CA GLU A 588 -55.26 3.15 -10.85
C GLU A 588 -53.76 3.47 -10.90
N ILE A 589 -53.01 2.91 -9.97
CA ILE A 589 -51.56 3.04 -9.94
C ILE A 589 -50.94 1.78 -10.52
N GLU A 590 -50.01 1.95 -11.44
CA GLU A 590 -49.26 0.87 -12.06
C GLU A 590 -47.85 0.83 -11.47
N ILE A 591 -47.48 -0.33 -10.94
CA ILE A 591 -46.14 -0.59 -10.39
C ILE A 591 -45.57 -1.84 -11.04
N THR A 592 -44.29 -1.80 -11.41
CA THR A 592 -43.63 -2.99 -11.95
C THR A 592 -43.38 -4.00 -10.84
N GLU A 593 -43.31 -5.28 -11.23
CA GLU A 593 -43.07 -6.41 -10.32
C GLU A 593 -41.80 -6.24 -9.47
N ASN A 594 -40.74 -5.68 -10.05
CA ASN A 594 -39.46 -5.49 -9.38
C ASN A 594 -39.52 -4.52 -8.20
N VAL A 595 -40.42 -3.52 -8.25
CA VAL A 595 -40.60 -2.57 -7.14
C VAL A 595 -41.09 -3.28 -5.89
N ILE A 596 -41.98 -4.25 -6.04
CA ILE A 596 -42.58 -5.00 -4.92
C ILE A 596 -41.52 -5.85 -4.19
N MET A 597 -40.52 -6.34 -4.93
CA MET A 597 -39.51 -7.29 -4.43
C MET A 597 -38.38 -6.62 -3.63
N SER A 598 -38.18 -5.30 -3.70
CA SER A 598 -37.09 -4.62 -3.01
C SER A 598 -37.31 -4.48 -1.50
N ASP A 599 -38.55 -4.16 -1.07
CA ASP A 599 -38.93 -4.02 0.34
C ASP A 599 -40.44 -4.36 0.54
N LEU A 600 -40.75 -5.65 0.57
CA LEU A 600 -42.12 -6.16 0.55
C LEU A 600 -42.98 -5.65 1.71
N ASP A 601 -42.44 -5.60 2.93
CA ASP A 601 -43.21 -5.23 4.12
C ASP A 601 -43.58 -3.75 4.09
N GLN A 602 -42.62 -2.86 3.82
CA GLN A 602 -42.88 -1.42 3.77
C GLN A 602 -43.81 -1.05 2.61
N ILE A 603 -43.58 -1.63 1.42
CA ILE A 603 -44.41 -1.36 0.24
C ILE A 603 -45.81 -1.91 0.45
N SER A 604 -45.96 -3.11 1.01
CA SER A 604 -47.29 -3.67 1.30
C SER A 604 -48.11 -2.77 2.24
N HIS A 605 -47.47 -2.12 3.21
CA HIS A 605 -48.14 -1.17 4.11
C HIS A 605 -48.65 0.06 3.33
N LYS A 606 -47.79 0.69 2.54
CA LYS A 606 -48.15 1.86 1.70
C LYS A 606 -49.26 1.53 0.70
N LEU A 607 -49.19 0.37 0.06
CA LEU A 607 -50.23 -0.09 -0.87
C LEU A 607 -51.56 -0.35 -0.17
N ARG A 608 -51.55 -0.90 1.06
CA ARG A 608 -52.79 -1.04 1.85
C ARG A 608 -53.38 0.31 2.21
N GLU A 609 -52.57 1.28 2.63
CA GLU A 609 -53.06 2.64 2.90
C GLU A 609 -53.76 3.23 1.66
N LEU A 610 -53.15 3.13 0.49
CA LEU A 610 -53.73 3.62 -0.77
C LEU A 610 -55.03 2.90 -1.15
N ALA A 611 -55.06 1.57 -1.02
CA ALA A 611 -56.28 0.81 -1.24
C ALA A 611 -57.39 1.19 -0.24
N THR A 612 -57.04 1.55 1.00
CA THR A 612 -58.02 2.02 2.01
C THR A 612 -58.62 3.38 1.63
N VAL A 613 -57.88 4.21 0.90
CA VAL A 613 -58.35 5.49 0.36
C VAL A 613 -59.26 5.29 -0.86
N GLY A 614 -59.25 4.12 -1.49
CA GLY A 614 -60.03 3.79 -2.69
C GLY A 614 -59.20 3.67 -3.97
N VAL A 615 -57.89 3.91 -3.90
CA VAL A 615 -57.00 3.83 -5.07
C VAL A 615 -56.80 2.38 -5.49
N ARG A 616 -56.97 2.11 -6.79
CA ARG A 616 -56.73 0.78 -7.38
C ARG A 616 -55.25 0.59 -7.66
N ILE A 617 -54.81 -0.66 -7.59
CA ILE A 617 -53.39 -1.02 -7.77
C ILE A 617 -53.30 -2.09 -8.84
N ALA A 618 -52.51 -1.82 -9.86
CA ALA A 618 -52.16 -2.71 -10.94
C ALA A 618 -50.69 -3.11 -10.86
N ILE A 619 -50.41 -4.39 -11.13
CA ILE A 619 -49.05 -4.87 -11.36
C ILE A 619 -48.78 -4.82 -12.86
N ASP A 620 -47.75 -4.09 -13.24
CA ASP A 620 -47.29 -3.89 -14.60
C ASP A 620 -46.15 -4.85 -15.00
N ASP A 621 -45.97 -5.07 -16.30
CA ASP A 621 -44.96 -5.95 -16.89
C ASP A 621 -44.91 -7.39 -16.34
N PHE A 622 -46.06 -7.93 -15.92
CA PHE A 622 -46.10 -9.20 -15.19
C PHE A 622 -45.61 -10.39 -16.02
N GLY A 623 -44.71 -11.19 -15.44
CA GLY A 623 -44.14 -12.40 -16.05
C GLY A 623 -42.76 -12.22 -16.69
N THR A 624 -42.23 -10.99 -16.72
CA THR A 624 -40.87 -10.70 -17.19
C THR A 624 -39.80 -10.91 -16.10
N GLY A 625 -40.20 -11.03 -14.83
CA GLY A 625 -39.33 -11.19 -13.65
C GLY A 625 -39.46 -12.54 -12.92
N TYR A 626 -38.78 -12.66 -11.77
CA TYR A 626 -38.84 -13.84 -10.89
C TYR A 626 -40.01 -13.74 -9.90
N SER A 627 -41.22 -14.04 -10.36
CA SER A 627 -42.40 -13.93 -9.49
C SER A 627 -42.45 -15.04 -8.43
N SER A 628 -42.58 -14.66 -7.16
CA SER A 628 -43.00 -15.60 -6.11
C SER A 628 -44.51 -15.46 -5.89
N LEU A 629 -45.27 -16.40 -6.44
CA LEU A 629 -46.73 -16.52 -6.29
C LEU A 629 -47.25 -16.31 -4.86
N ASN A 630 -46.41 -16.61 -3.87
CA ASN A 630 -46.75 -16.53 -2.45
C ASN A 630 -47.04 -15.10 -1.96
N TYR A 631 -46.45 -14.05 -2.55
CA TYR A 631 -46.69 -12.68 -2.10
C TYR A 631 -47.87 -12.01 -2.80
N LEU A 632 -48.19 -12.38 -4.05
CA LEU A 632 -49.29 -11.78 -4.81
C LEU A 632 -50.61 -11.84 -4.05
N HIS A 633 -50.90 -12.97 -3.40
CA HIS A 633 -52.10 -13.15 -2.58
C HIS A 633 -52.14 -12.25 -1.32
N ARG A 634 -51.01 -11.69 -0.88
CA ARG A 634 -50.93 -10.86 0.34
C ARG A 634 -51.04 -9.36 0.07
N LEU A 635 -50.96 -8.95 -1.19
CA LEU A 635 -50.98 -7.55 -1.60
C LEU A 635 -52.41 -7.11 -1.95
N PRO A 636 -52.78 -5.85 -1.70
CA PRO A 636 -54.09 -5.30 -2.05
C PRO A 636 -54.13 -4.92 -3.55
N ILE A 637 -53.85 -5.89 -4.41
CA ILE A 637 -53.81 -5.72 -5.86
C ILE A 637 -55.19 -5.98 -6.47
N HIS A 638 -55.50 -5.25 -7.53
CA HIS A 638 -56.80 -5.28 -8.20
C HIS A 638 -56.68 -5.74 -9.64
N THR A 639 -55.58 -5.35 -10.29
CA THR A 639 -55.38 -5.53 -11.72
C THR A 639 -54.00 -6.14 -11.98
N LEU A 640 -53.92 -7.03 -12.98
CA LEU A 640 -52.69 -7.62 -13.46
C LEU A 640 -52.56 -7.33 -14.96
N LYS A 641 -51.48 -6.67 -15.35
CA LYS A 641 -51.20 -6.31 -16.74
C LYS A 641 -50.24 -7.32 -17.37
N VAL A 642 -50.65 -7.93 -18.48
CA VAL A 642 -49.86 -8.89 -19.23
C VAL A 642 -48.99 -8.12 -20.22
N ASP A 643 -47.67 -8.25 -20.06
CA ASP A 643 -46.69 -7.55 -20.90
C ASP A 643 -46.87 -7.87 -22.41
N GLN A 644 -46.62 -6.85 -23.23
CA GLN A 644 -46.72 -6.93 -24.68
C GLN A 644 -45.84 -8.03 -25.30
N SER A 645 -44.71 -8.41 -24.69
CA SER A 645 -43.82 -9.43 -25.25
C SER A 645 -44.51 -10.79 -25.36
N PHE A 646 -45.37 -11.13 -24.39
CA PHE A 646 -46.16 -12.36 -24.40
C PHE A 646 -47.35 -12.28 -25.35
N VAL A 647 -47.98 -11.11 -25.46
CA VAL A 647 -49.11 -10.90 -26.38
C VAL A 647 -48.66 -10.95 -27.84
N ARG A 648 -47.46 -10.44 -28.16
CA ARG A 648 -46.85 -10.57 -29.49
C ARG A 648 -46.54 -12.00 -29.89
N ALA A 649 -46.34 -12.91 -28.93
CA ALA A 649 -46.08 -14.31 -29.20
C ALA A 649 -47.34 -15.11 -29.62
N ILE A 650 -48.54 -14.54 -29.45
CA ILE A 650 -49.80 -15.16 -29.88
C ILE A 650 -49.82 -15.21 -31.42
N ARG A 651 -49.62 -16.41 -31.97
CA ARG A 651 -49.73 -16.71 -33.41
C ARG A 651 -50.81 -17.75 -33.65
N SER A 652 -51.42 -17.71 -34.82
CA SER A 652 -52.40 -18.70 -35.27
C SER A 652 -51.77 -20.09 -35.37
N GLY A 653 -52.17 -21.02 -34.49
CA GLY A 653 -51.97 -22.47 -34.67
C GLY A 653 -50.92 -23.19 -33.81
N GLU A 654 -50.20 -22.54 -32.89
CA GLU A 654 -49.19 -23.21 -32.03
C GLU A 654 -49.18 -22.73 -30.57
N ASP A 655 -48.63 -23.57 -29.68
CA ASP A 655 -48.47 -23.47 -28.21
C ASP A 655 -47.74 -22.20 -27.67
N GLY A 656 -47.48 -21.19 -28.51
CA GLY A 656 -46.73 -19.97 -28.17
C GLY A 656 -47.38 -19.09 -27.08
N ALA A 657 -48.63 -19.35 -26.69
CA ALA A 657 -49.37 -18.60 -25.69
C ALA A 657 -49.50 -19.30 -24.33
N CYS A 658 -48.72 -20.36 -24.07
CA CYS A 658 -48.76 -21.09 -22.79
C CYS A 658 -48.60 -20.17 -21.56
N ILE A 659 -47.75 -19.14 -21.65
CA ILE A 659 -47.52 -18.19 -20.55
C ILE A 659 -48.75 -17.30 -20.34
N VAL A 660 -49.36 -16.79 -21.40
CA VAL A 660 -50.58 -15.96 -21.32
C VAL A 660 -51.73 -16.75 -20.69
N ASN A 661 -51.92 -18.02 -21.08
CA ASN A 661 -52.90 -18.92 -20.46
C ASN A 661 -52.66 -19.07 -18.94
N ALA A 662 -51.41 -19.29 -18.53
CA ALA A 662 -51.06 -19.46 -17.14
C ALA A 662 -51.30 -18.19 -16.31
N ILE A 663 -50.93 -17.03 -16.84
CA ILE A 663 -51.16 -15.73 -16.19
C ILE A 663 -52.65 -15.45 -16.04
N VAL A 664 -53.45 -15.68 -17.10
CA VAL A 664 -54.90 -15.48 -17.05
C VAL A 664 -55.57 -16.40 -16.03
N ALA A 665 -55.22 -17.69 -16.03
CA ALA A 665 -55.77 -18.65 -15.07
C ALA A 665 -55.40 -18.29 -13.62
N MET A 666 -54.17 -17.82 -13.38
CA MET A 666 -53.71 -17.37 -12.07
C MET A 666 -54.49 -16.14 -11.61
N ALA A 667 -54.64 -15.12 -12.47
CA ALA A 667 -55.37 -13.92 -12.14
C ALA A 667 -56.85 -14.21 -11.83
N HIS A 668 -57.49 -15.12 -12.58
CA HIS A 668 -58.85 -15.60 -12.23
C HIS A 668 -58.89 -16.29 -10.86
N GLY A 669 -57.90 -17.14 -10.56
CA GLY A 669 -57.78 -17.80 -9.25
C GLY A 669 -57.63 -16.82 -8.07
N LEU A 670 -56.95 -15.70 -8.30
CA LEU A 670 -56.77 -14.61 -7.34
C LEU A 670 -57.88 -13.54 -7.40
N LYS A 671 -58.88 -13.69 -8.29
CA LYS A 671 -59.96 -12.73 -8.53
C LYS A 671 -59.48 -11.33 -8.94
N LEU A 672 -58.41 -11.28 -9.73
CA LEU A 672 -57.84 -10.04 -10.26
C LEU A 672 -58.42 -9.72 -11.65
N GLU A 673 -58.59 -8.44 -11.94
CA GLU A 673 -58.83 -7.96 -13.30
C GLU A 673 -57.57 -8.14 -14.14
N ILE A 674 -57.75 -8.35 -15.45
CA ILE A 674 -56.63 -8.62 -16.37
C ILE A 674 -56.71 -7.61 -17.50
N VAL A 675 -55.59 -6.95 -17.75
CA VAL A 675 -55.36 -6.07 -18.89
C VAL A 675 -54.27 -6.70 -19.74
N ALA A 676 -54.51 -6.92 -21.04
CA ALA A 676 -53.49 -7.40 -21.96
C ALA A 676 -52.96 -6.24 -22.82
N GLU A 677 -51.65 -6.05 -22.84
CA GLU A 677 -51.00 -4.96 -23.53
C GLU A 677 -50.46 -5.34 -24.92
N GLY A 678 -50.24 -4.35 -25.78
CA GLY A 678 -49.65 -4.60 -27.09
C GLY A 678 -50.55 -5.40 -28.05
N VAL A 679 -51.87 -5.31 -27.90
CA VAL A 679 -52.81 -5.91 -28.86
C VAL A 679 -52.77 -5.14 -30.18
N GLU A 680 -52.35 -5.81 -31.25
CA GLU A 680 -52.14 -5.21 -32.57
C GLU A 680 -53.06 -5.83 -33.64
N THR A 681 -53.59 -7.04 -33.44
CA THR A 681 -54.34 -7.81 -34.44
C THR A 681 -55.69 -8.35 -33.92
N ASP A 682 -56.64 -8.58 -34.83
CA ASP A 682 -57.93 -9.25 -34.51
C ASP A 682 -57.76 -10.66 -33.95
N GLU A 683 -56.71 -11.38 -34.37
CA GLU A 683 -56.39 -12.72 -33.88
C GLU A 683 -56.03 -12.70 -32.40
N GLN A 684 -55.13 -11.78 -32.00
CA GLN A 684 -54.76 -11.56 -30.60
C GLN A 684 -55.98 -11.17 -29.76
N LEU A 685 -56.81 -10.23 -30.25
CA LEU A 685 -58.01 -9.80 -29.55
C LEU A 685 -58.98 -10.97 -29.34
N SER A 686 -59.23 -11.77 -30.38
CA SER A 686 -60.13 -12.91 -30.32
C SER A 686 -59.62 -13.97 -29.35
N TYR A 687 -58.31 -14.24 -29.36
CA TYR A 687 -57.65 -15.16 -28.44
C TYR A 687 -57.81 -14.71 -26.98
N LEU A 688 -57.43 -13.47 -26.67
CA LEU A 688 -57.50 -12.89 -25.33
C LEU A 688 -58.94 -12.82 -24.80
N ARG A 689 -59.91 -12.50 -25.67
CA ARG A 689 -61.33 -12.48 -25.32
C ARG A 689 -61.83 -13.88 -24.96
N ASN A 690 -61.42 -14.91 -25.71
CA ASN A 690 -61.82 -16.30 -25.45
C ASN A 690 -61.18 -16.85 -24.16
N LEU A 691 -59.97 -16.42 -23.83
CA LEU A 691 -59.32 -16.73 -22.54
C LEU A 691 -60.03 -16.09 -21.34
N GLY A 692 -60.89 -15.09 -21.55
CA GLY A 692 -61.53 -14.34 -20.48
C GLY A 692 -60.70 -13.17 -19.96
N CYS A 693 -59.84 -12.58 -20.80
CA CYS A 693 -59.21 -11.30 -20.50
C CYS A 693 -60.27 -10.18 -20.46
N HIS A 694 -60.26 -9.37 -19.40
CA HIS A 694 -61.29 -8.36 -19.14
C HIS A 694 -61.10 -7.11 -20.02
N GLN A 695 -59.84 -6.67 -20.13
CA GLN A 695 -59.46 -5.42 -20.76
C GLN A 695 -58.28 -5.63 -21.70
N VAL A 696 -58.23 -4.82 -22.74
CA VAL A 696 -57.19 -4.88 -23.77
C VAL A 696 -56.72 -3.48 -24.10
N GLN A 697 -55.43 -3.37 -24.35
CA GLN A 697 -54.75 -2.13 -24.73
C GLN A 697 -53.72 -2.43 -25.82
N GLY A 698 -53.61 -1.53 -26.81
CA GLY A 698 -52.63 -1.68 -27.88
C GLY A 698 -53.02 -0.93 -29.14
N PHE A 699 -52.18 -1.02 -30.17
CA PHE A 699 -52.34 -0.26 -31.41
C PHE A 699 -53.57 -0.66 -32.21
N PHE A 700 -54.17 -1.82 -31.94
CA PHE A 700 -55.47 -2.22 -32.49
C PHE A 700 -56.56 -1.16 -32.23
N TYR A 701 -56.58 -0.56 -31.03
CA TYR A 701 -57.51 0.51 -30.66
C TYR A 701 -56.96 1.92 -30.89
N GLY A 702 -55.71 2.01 -31.35
CA GLY A 702 -54.99 3.25 -31.62
C GLY A 702 -53.80 3.48 -30.68
N PRO A 703 -52.84 4.30 -31.12
CA PRO A 703 -51.73 4.72 -30.27
C PRO A 703 -52.20 5.71 -29.19
N ALA A 704 -51.33 6.01 -28.23
CA ALA A 704 -51.55 7.11 -27.28
C ALA A 704 -51.74 8.44 -28.02
N ARG A 705 -52.72 9.24 -27.61
CA ARG A 705 -53.10 10.50 -28.28
C ARG A 705 -53.19 11.68 -27.30
N PRO A 706 -53.08 12.93 -27.77
CA PRO A 706 -53.31 14.10 -26.93
C PRO A 706 -54.73 14.13 -26.33
N ALA A 707 -54.88 14.81 -25.19
CA ALA A 707 -56.14 14.94 -24.46
C ALA A 707 -57.34 15.32 -25.35
N GLU A 708 -57.18 16.30 -26.24
CA GLU A 708 -58.25 16.82 -27.11
C GLU A 708 -58.80 15.77 -28.07
N GLU A 709 -57.93 14.89 -28.61
CA GLU A 709 -58.35 13.83 -29.53
C GLU A 709 -59.06 12.70 -28.80
N VAL A 710 -58.60 12.37 -27.59
CA VAL A 710 -59.21 11.33 -26.76
C VAL A 710 -60.59 11.76 -26.28
N PHE A 711 -60.76 13.03 -25.88
CA PHE A 711 -62.05 13.57 -25.50
C PHE A 711 -63.09 13.48 -26.64
N LYS A 712 -62.72 13.83 -27.88
CA LYS A 712 -63.60 13.66 -29.04
C LYS A 712 -63.97 12.20 -29.28
N ALA A 713 -63.02 11.27 -29.13
CA ALA A 713 -63.28 9.84 -29.29
C ALA A 713 -64.23 9.29 -28.21
N LEU A 714 -64.20 9.86 -26.99
CA LEU A 714 -65.14 9.54 -25.91
C LEU A 714 -66.57 10.04 -26.23
N GLU A 715 -66.71 11.24 -26.79
CA GLU A 715 -68.00 11.82 -27.20
C GLU A 715 -68.62 11.09 -28.41
N GLU A 716 -67.84 10.79 -29.46
CA GLU A 716 -68.36 10.12 -30.67
C GLU A 716 -68.89 8.70 -30.38
N ARG A 717 -68.30 8.00 -29.41
CA ARG A 717 -68.72 6.65 -29.02
C ARG A 717 -69.83 6.64 -27.97
N SER A 718 -70.00 7.69 -27.16
CA SER A 718 -71.16 7.81 -26.27
C SER A 718 -72.46 7.99 -27.06
N VAL A 719 -72.41 8.73 -28.18
CA VAL A 719 -73.55 8.94 -29.10
C VAL A 719 -73.97 7.64 -29.81
N LYS A 720 -73.03 6.76 -30.18
CA LYS A 720 -73.35 5.43 -30.76
C LYS A 720 -73.89 4.42 -29.75
N ALA A 721 -73.54 4.54 -28.47
CA ALA A 721 -74.08 3.67 -27.42
C ALA A 721 -75.51 4.06 -27.01
N ALA A 722 -75.90 5.32 -27.18
CA ALA A 722 -77.26 5.82 -26.89
C ALA A 722 -78.27 5.58 -28.02
N SER A 723 -77.85 4.98 -29.15
CA SER A 723 -78.69 4.73 -30.34
C SER A 723 -79.01 3.25 -30.60
N PHE A 724 -78.96 2.40 -29.56
CA PHE A 724 -79.46 1.02 -29.56
C PHE A 724 -80.58 0.81 -28.56
#